data_AF-A7EH14-F1
#
_entry.id   AF-A7EH14-F1
#
_cell.length_a   1.000
_cell.length_b   1.000
_cell.length_c   1.000
_cell.angle_alpha   90.00
_cell.angle_beta   90.00
_cell.angle_gamma   90.00
#
_symmetry.space_group_name_H-M   'P 1'
#
loop_
_entity.id
_entity.type
_entity.pdbx_description
1 polymer ?
#
loop_
_entity_poly.entity_id
_entity_poly.type
_entity_poly.pdbx_seq_one_letter_code
_entity_poly.pdbx_strand_id
1 'polypeptide(L)'
;MNFVTAPLIADLFLLAILAIGRQEVHDGTVGANSINPIDIMVFFITLAYIAISIDASGLIRYLAFKVLQKGGKVGHRLFFFLYAFFFCLGAFIGNDPIILSGTAFLAYLTRVSSNIIHPRAWIFTQFAIANIASAILVSSNPTNLVLAGAFGIKFIEYTANMIVPVVVTAIVLFPFLLYIVFADEALIPLSIKMHELSEEAKAKKPVNPNIPNAKGEGEESDGAENKELSLEEIMNPFVDKKGAAFGAVLMAITLIVVLVINAISQSNGEHPVFWVTLPAAFVMFVWEISLGWINRHETREIARKGRREVELARAERAIREEQEANQVILEQDQQDSKNANGTSLTLTKSPEEIEMKILEREDGNLTENSHTPTLLVPGNLGGRNPNLSDPLGSSISTLVPKEDNLQNSRSSTSAMSTLDEKKEPVRPETPSPPQGVLGPQSSDQSDLDKRALSEQISRRVELPKQRGHTTLVSLFGDAYLWSQETFPTVTAVVSHLPFALVPFAFSMFVLVQALVTKGWVPVFAYGWDHWVERTGTVGAIGGMGFLSCILCNFAGTNIGTTILLCRVVQAWQDIHHKNGLPISDRAFWGTVYSMAIGVNYGAFSTAFSASLAGLLWRDILARKHIHVRRLDFARVNLPIVAISMAVGCAVLVGEIYVVRGNERYDA
;
A
#
# COMPACT_ATOMS: atom_id res chain seq x y z
N MET A 1 15.75 -9.80 9.00
CA MET A 1 14.43 -9.99 9.67
C MET A 1 13.38 -9.17 8.94
N ASN A 2 12.11 -9.55 9.04
CA ASN A 2 11.02 -8.61 8.75
C ASN A 2 10.63 -7.90 10.06
N PHE A 3 9.73 -6.92 9.99
CA PHE A 3 9.34 -6.13 11.16
C PHE A 3 8.64 -6.93 12.27
N VAL A 4 7.94 -8.01 11.89
CA VAL A 4 7.12 -8.83 12.78
C VAL A 4 7.97 -9.86 13.54
N THR A 5 8.99 -10.42 12.89
CA THR A 5 9.86 -11.44 13.51
C THR A 5 10.98 -10.88 14.35
N ALA A 6 11.33 -9.59 14.22
CA ALA A 6 12.41 -9.00 15.01
C ALA A 6 12.11 -8.97 16.53
N PRO A 7 10.94 -8.50 17.01
CA PRO A 7 10.59 -8.58 18.43
C PRO A 7 10.49 -10.02 18.95
N LEU A 8 9.84 -10.90 18.20
CA LEU A 8 9.68 -12.32 18.58
C LEU A 8 11.02 -13.03 18.73
N ILE A 9 11.99 -12.75 17.85
CA ILE A 9 13.35 -13.32 17.98
C ILE A 9 14.11 -12.68 19.14
N ALA A 10 13.85 -11.41 19.48
CA ALA A 10 14.38 -10.80 20.69
C ALA A 10 13.81 -11.44 21.97
N ASP A 11 12.51 -11.71 22.06
CA ASP A 11 11.92 -12.45 23.19
C ASP A 11 12.51 -13.86 23.32
N LEU A 12 12.58 -14.60 22.21
CA LEU A 12 13.16 -15.96 22.19
C LEU A 12 14.63 -15.96 22.62
N PHE A 13 15.39 -14.93 22.23
CA PHE A 13 16.77 -14.75 22.69
C PHE A 13 16.83 -14.41 24.19
N LEU A 14 16.00 -13.48 24.66
CA LEU A 14 15.93 -13.10 26.08
C LEU A 14 15.47 -14.26 26.98
N LEU A 15 14.57 -15.11 26.50
CA LEU A 15 14.18 -16.38 27.15
C LEU A 15 15.36 -17.36 27.18
N ALA A 16 16.07 -17.54 26.06
CA ALA A 16 17.20 -18.46 25.95
C ALA A 16 18.38 -18.08 26.87
N ILE A 17 18.61 -16.78 27.11
CA ILE A 17 19.62 -16.31 28.08
C ILE A 17 19.06 -16.12 29.51
N LEU A 18 17.82 -16.54 29.77
CA LEU A 18 17.10 -16.37 31.06
C LEU A 18 17.01 -14.91 31.55
N ALA A 19 17.09 -13.95 30.64
CA ALA A 19 16.87 -12.53 30.93
C ALA A 19 15.38 -12.22 31.16
N ILE A 20 14.46 -12.98 30.57
CA ILE A 20 13.03 -12.95 30.90
C ILE A 20 12.53 -14.36 31.20
N GLY A 21 11.44 -14.47 31.96
CA GLY A 21 10.85 -15.73 32.36
C GLY A 21 9.35 -15.82 32.07
N ARG A 22 8.71 -16.79 32.72
CA ARG A 22 7.26 -17.04 32.59
C ARG A 22 6.41 -15.82 32.97
N GLN A 23 6.87 -15.02 33.93
CA GLN A 23 6.11 -13.85 34.38
C GLN A 23 6.07 -12.75 33.31
N GLU A 24 7.20 -12.35 32.73
CA GLU A 24 7.22 -11.33 31.68
C GLU A 24 6.39 -11.75 30.46
N VAL A 25 6.43 -13.04 30.09
CA VAL A 25 5.60 -13.61 29.00
C VAL A 25 4.11 -13.61 29.37
N HIS A 26 3.74 -13.97 30.60
CA HIS A 26 2.36 -13.94 31.07
C HIS A 26 1.80 -12.51 31.10
N ASP A 27 2.50 -11.61 31.78
CA ASP A 27 2.06 -10.23 32.01
C ASP A 27 2.03 -9.43 30.69
N GLY A 28 2.90 -9.79 29.74
CA GLY A 28 2.92 -9.25 28.37
C GLY A 28 1.94 -9.90 27.39
N THR A 29 1.18 -10.93 27.79
CA THR A 29 0.15 -11.56 26.94
C THR A 29 -1.25 -11.48 27.54
N VAL A 30 -1.41 -11.94 28.78
CA VAL A 30 -2.68 -11.90 29.52
C VAL A 30 -2.95 -10.48 30.01
N GLY A 31 -2.05 -9.92 30.83
CA GLY A 31 -2.11 -8.55 31.28
C GLY A 31 -1.44 -8.29 32.63
N ALA A 32 -1.14 -7.01 32.89
CA ALA A 32 -0.68 -6.50 34.17
C ALA A 32 -0.90 -4.98 34.27
N ASN A 33 -1.14 -4.47 35.49
CA ASN A 33 -1.35 -3.05 35.82
C ASN A 33 -2.30 -2.35 34.82
N SER A 34 -3.56 -2.79 34.81
CA SER A 34 -4.68 -2.25 33.99
C SER A 34 -4.46 -2.27 32.47
N ILE A 35 -3.53 -3.09 31.96
CA ILE A 35 -3.37 -3.33 30.52
C ILE A 35 -3.47 -4.84 30.25
N ASN A 36 -4.47 -5.23 29.47
CA ASN A 36 -4.74 -6.61 29.05
C ASN A 36 -4.50 -6.76 27.53
N PRO A 37 -3.33 -7.22 27.07
CA PRO A 37 -3.01 -7.28 25.64
C PRO A 37 -3.97 -8.15 24.81
N ILE A 38 -4.48 -9.26 25.36
CA ILE A 38 -5.49 -10.09 24.67
C ILE A 38 -6.76 -9.28 24.36
N ASP A 39 -7.32 -8.57 25.35
CA ASP A 39 -8.58 -7.83 25.19
C ASP A 39 -8.46 -6.75 24.10
N ILE A 40 -7.32 -6.06 24.11
CA ILE A 40 -6.95 -5.00 23.16
C ILE A 40 -6.79 -5.58 21.75
N MET A 41 -6.12 -6.72 21.60
CA MET A 41 -5.93 -7.38 20.29
C MET A 41 -7.24 -7.99 19.75
N VAL A 42 -8.07 -8.61 20.58
CA VAL A 42 -9.36 -9.17 20.15
C VAL A 42 -10.31 -8.04 19.73
N PHE A 43 -10.39 -6.94 20.50
CA PHE A 43 -11.14 -5.74 20.08
C PHE A 43 -10.64 -5.22 18.73
N PHE A 44 -9.32 -5.03 18.59
CA PHE A 44 -8.75 -4.45 17.38
C PHE A 44 -9.00 -5.31 16.13
N ILE A 45 -8.73 -6.62 16.17
CA ILE A 45 -8.95 -7.51 15.02
C ILE A 45 -10.44 -7.54 14.62
N THR A 46 -11.34 -7.59 15.60
CA THR A 46 -12.78 -7.71 15.33
C THR A 46 -13.38 -6.42 14.79
N LEU A 47 -12.95 -5.25 15.29
CA LEU A 47 -13.32 -3.97 14.70
C LEU A 47 -12.68 -3.77 13.31
N ALA A 48 -11.42 -4.16 13.13
CA ALA A 48 -10.72 -4.11 11.85
C ALA A 48 -11.39 -5.02 10.80
N TYR A 49 -11.92 -6.19 11.20
CA TYR A 49 -12.72 -7.03 10.31
C TYR A 49 -13.92 -6.26 9.76
N ILE A 50 -14.74 -5.66 10.63
CA ILE A 50 -15.92 -4.88 10.22
C ILE A 50 -15.50 -3.70 9.32
N ALA A 51 -14.43 -2.99 9.67
CA ALA A 51 -13.91 -1.86 8.91
C ALA A 51 -13.41 -2.26 7.51
N ILE A 52 -12.70 -3.39 7.39
CA ILE A 52 -12.17 -3.91 6.13
C ILE A 52 -13.28 -4.58 5.29
N SER A 53 -14.29 -5.21 5.89
CA SER A 53 -15.48 -5.70 5.16
C SER A 53 -16.29 -4.56 4.54
N ILE A 54 -16.40 -3.41 5.22
CA ILE A 54 -16.98 -2.19 4.63
C ILE A 54 -16.17 -1.72 3.41
N ASP A 55 -14.83 -1.81 3.45
CA ASP A 55 -13.99 -1.44 2.31
C ASP A 55 -14.08 -2.45 1.15
N ALA A 56 -14.06 -3.75 1.47
CA ALA A 56 -14.21 -4.85 0.54
C ALA A 56 -15.58 -4.83 -0.17
N SER A 57 -16.63 -4.29 0.47
CA SER A 57 -17.92 -4.03 -0.18
C SER A 57 -17.86 -3.00 -1.32
N GLY A 58 -16.77 -2.22 -1.42
CA GLY A 58 -16.56 -1.16 -2.40
C GLY A 58 -17.03 0.24 -1.98
N LEU A 59 -17.65 0.37 -0.80
CA LEU A 59 -18.27 1.62 -0.35
C LEU A 59 -17.30 2.82 -0.35
N ILE A 60 -16.09 2.66 0.17
CA ILE A 60 -15.11 3.75 0.27
C ILE A 60 -14.66 4.21 -1.12
N ARG A 61 -14.39 3.29 -2.06
CA ARG A 61 -14.05 3.61 -3.46
C ARG A 61 -15.18 4.38 -4.16
N TYR A 62 -16.44 3.98 -3.96
CA TYR A 62 -17.60 4.69 -4.50
C TYR A 62 -17.80 6.07 -3.87
N LEU A 63 -17.61 6.23 -2.55
CA LEU A 63 -17.68 7.53 -1.90
C LEU A 63 -16.56 8.45 -2.36
N ALA A 64 -15.33 7.95 -2.52
CA ALA A 64 -14.21 8.69 -3.09
C ALA A 64 -14.50 9.13 -4.54
N PHE A 65 -15.13 8.28 -5.35
CA PHE A 65 -15.60 8.66 -6.69
C PHE A 65 -16.72 9.71 -6.66
N LYS A 66 -17.65 9.65 -5.70
CA LYS A 66 -18.68 10.69 -5.53
C LYS A 66 -18.09 12.02 -5.09
N VAL A 67 -17.05 11.99 -4.25
CA VAL A 67 -16.24 13.16 -3.90
C VAL A 67 -15.51 13.73 -5.11
N LEU A 68 -14.95 12.86 -5.98
CA LEU A 68 -14.35 13.26 -7.26
C LEU A 68 -15.35 13.96 -8.19
N GLN A 69 -16.52 13.36 -8.41
CA GLN A 69 -17.59 13.96 -9.22
C GLN A 69 -18.02 15.34 -8.68
N LYS A 70 -18.07 15.51 -7.35
CA LYS A 70 -18.41 16.78 -6.71
C LYS A 70 -17.28 17.82 -6.77
N GLY A 71 -16.01 17.39 -6.71
CA GLY A 71 -14.84 18.26 -6.91
C GLY A 71 -14.81 18.87 -8.30
N GLY A 72 -15.15 18.07 -9.31
CA GLY A 72 -15.20 18.48 -10.71
C GLY A 72 -13.81 18.91 -11.23
N LYS A 73 -13.79 19.83 -12.20
CA LYS A 73 -12.55 20.20 -12.91
C LYS A 73 -11.63 21.17 -12.14
N VAL A 74 -11.92 21.56 -10.90
CA VAL A 74 -11.08 22.50 -10.10
C VAL A 74 -10.22 21.75 -9.09
N GLY A 75 -8.90 21.76 -9.26
CA GLY A 75 -8.01 20.84 -8.55
C GLY A 75 -7.80 21.18 -7.07
N HIS A 76 -7.62 22.45 -6.72
CA HIS A 76 -7.57 22.87 -5.31
C HIS A 76 -8.86 22.51 -4.54
N ARG A 77 -10.03 22.59 -5.20
CA ARG A 77 -11.32 22.20 -4.62
C ARG A 77 -11.46 20.69 -4.47
N LEU A 78 -10.97 19.91 -5.44
CA LEU A 78 -10.90 18.45 -5.30
C LEU A 78 -9.97 18.04 -4.17
N PHE A 79 -8.80 18.68 -4.06
CA PHE A 79 -7.83 18.44 -2.99
C PHE A 79 -8.46 18.70 -1.60
N PHE A 80 -9.17 19.83 -1.44
CA PHE A 80 -9.95 20.09 -0.22
C PHE A 80 -11.04 19.04 0.04
N PHE A 81 -11.83 18.65 -0.96
CA PHE A 81 -12.90 17.67 -0.74
C PHE A 81 -12.37 16.26 -0.43
N LEU A 82 -11.27 15.82 -1.04
CA LEU A 82 -10.63 14.55 -0.69
C LEU A 82 -9.94 14.62 0.69
N TYR A 83 -9.31 15.75 1.04
CA TYR A 83 -8.77 15.99 2.39
C TYR A 83 -9.85 15.84 3.46
N ALA A 84 -10.96 16.58 3.31
CA ALA A 84 -12.08 16.54 4.23
C ALA A 84 -12.75 15.15 4.27
N PHE A 85 -12.88 14.47 3.12
CA PHE A 85 -13.40 13.10 3.06
C PHE A 85 -12.54 12.12 3.86
N PHE A 86 -11.22 12.11 3.66
CA PHE A 86 -10.33 11.21 4.40
C PHE A 86 -10.24 11.57 5.89
N PHE A 87 -10.31 12.85 6.26
CA PHE A 87 -10.40 13.28 7.67
C PHE A 87 -11.68 12.73 8.34
N CYS A 88 -12.86 12.99 7.75
CA CYS A 88 -14.12 12.50 8.31
C CYS A 88 -14.19 10.97 8.35
N LEU A 89 -13.67 10.28 7.33
CA LEU A 89 -13.64 8.82 7.28
C LEU A 89 -12.73 8.25 8.38
N GLY A 90 -11.55 8.85 8.60
CA GLY A 90 -10.55 8.38 9.56
C GLY A 90 -10.94 8.61 11.01
N ALA A 91 -11.73 9.66 11.28
CA ALA A 91 -12.28 9.93 12.59
C ALA A 91 -13.16 8.76 13.09
N PHE A 92 -14.07 8.27 12.24
CA PHE A 92 -15.07 7.27 12.61
C PHE A 92 -14.69 5.81 12.35
N ILE A 93 -13.97 5.51 11.26
CA ILE A 93 -13.66 4.13 10.84
C ILE A 93 -12.20 3.74 11.17
N GLY A 94 -11.35 4.71 11.50
CA GLY A 94 -9.91 4.51 11.68
C GLY A 94 -9.13 4.60 10.37
N ASN A 95 -7.80 4.52 10.47
CA ASN A 95 -6.90 4.80 9.35
C ASN A 95 -6.81 3.63 8.34
N ASP A 96 -6.92 2.38 8.78
CA ASP A 96 -6.53 1.20 7.98
C ASP A 96 -7.28 1.05 6.63
N PRO A 97 -8.63 1.16 6.56
CA PRO A 97 -9.35 1.13 5.28
C PRO A 97 -8.97 2.28 4.32
N ILE A 98 -8.54 3.41 4.87
CA ILE A 98 -8.07 4.56 4.08
C ILE A 98 -6.69 4.29 3.50
N ILE A 99 -5.81 3.62 4.27
CA ILE A 99 -4.53 3.15 3.73
C ILE A 99 -4.75 2.08 2.66
N LEU A 100 -5.70 1.17 2.83
CA LEU A 100 -6.04 0.15 1.82
C LEU A 100 -6.59 0.76 0.53
N SER A 101 -7.85 1.24 0.52
CA SER A 101 -8.50 1.72 -0.71
C SER A 101 -8.21 3.17 -1.05
N GLY A 102 -7.94 4.04 -0.06
CA GLY A 102 -7.62 5.46 -0.32
C GLY A 102 -6.29 5.64 -1.05
N THR A 103 -5.23 4.95 -0.59
CA THR A 103 -3.92 4.94 -1.27
C THR A 103 -4.04 4.41 -2.70
N ALA A 104 -4.75 3.29 -2.91
CA ALA A 104 -4.94 2.68 -4.22
C ALA A 104 -5.74 3.58 -5.17
N PHE A 105 -6.87 4.14 -4.70
CA PHE A 105 -7.69 5.10 -5.44
C PHE A 105 -6.86 6.31 -5.90
N LEU A 106 -6.07 6.91 -5.00
CA LEU A 106 -5.23 8.06 -5.35
C LEU A 106 -4.07 7.73 -6.30
N ALA A 107 -3.46 6.55 -6.16
CA ALA A 107 -2.42 6.06 -7.07
C ALA A 107 -2.93 5.94 -8.51
N TYR A 108 -4.15 5.44 -8.70
CA TYR A 108 -4.80 5.42 -10.01
C TYR A 108 -5.24 6.82 -10.47
N LEU A 109 -5.88 7.61 -9.59
CA LEU A 109 -6.42 8.94 -9.89
C LEU A 109 -5.36 9.88 -10.49
N THR A 110 -4.16 9.80 -9.92
CA THR A 110 -3.00 10.60 -10.32
C THR A 110 -2.32 10.05 -11.58
N ARG A 111 -2.30 8.73 -11.79
CA ARG A 111 -1.84 8.08 -13.06
C ARG A 111 -2.78 8.40 -14.24
N VAL A 112 -4.06 8.60 -13.98
CA VAL A 112 -5.12 8.96 -14.97
C VAL A 112 -5.12 10.44 -15.33
N SER A 113 -4.81 11.32 -14.38
CA SER A 113 -4.86 12.77 -14.60
C SER A 113 -3.72 13.23 -15.53
N SER A 114 -4.08 13.72 -16.72
CA SER A 114 -3.13 14.13 -17.76
C SER A 114 -2.20 15.29 -17.38
N ASN A 115 -2.45 15.95 -16.25
CA ASN A 115 -1.67 17.10 -15.78
C ASN A 115 -1.29 17.06 -14.29
N ILE A 116 -1.28 15.88 -13.64
CA ILE A 116 -0.60 15.68 -12.36
C ILE A 116 0.72 14.96 -12.64
N ILE A 117 1.85 15.66 -12.50
CA ILE A 117 3.17 15.11 -12.87
C ILE A 117 3.68 14.12 -11.81
N HIS A 118 3.38 14.36 -10.53
CA HIS A 118 3.78 13.45 -9.45
C HIS A 118 2.68 13.29 -8.39
N PRO A 119 2.33 12.06 -7.97
CA PRO A 119 1.29 11.80 -6.97
C PRO A 119 1.57 12.31 -5.55
N ARG A 120 2.69 13.02 -5.31
CA ARG A 120 3.24 13.24 -3.96
C ARG A 120 2.25 13.98 -3.06
N ALA A 121 1.68 15.09 -3.53
CA ALA A 121 0.77 15.90 -2.72
C ALA A 121 -0.43 15.08 -2.21
N TRP A 122 -1.14 14.42 -3.11
CA TRP A 122 -2.36 13.66 -2.82
C TRP A 122 -2.12 12.53 -1.83
N ILE A 123 -1.12 11.69 -2.10
CA ILE A 123 -0.93 10.42 -1.37
C ILE A 123 -0.27 10.65 0.00
N PHE A 124 0.68 11.58 0.11
CA PHE A 124 1.24 11.96 1.43
C PHE A 124 0.22 12.70 2.29
N THR A 125 -0.62 13.55 1.69
CA THR A 125 -1.71 14.24 2.40
C THR A 125 -2.73 13.26 2.97
N GLN A 126 -3.14 12.27 2.17
CA GLN A 126 -4.06 11.21 2.61
C GLN A 126 -3.46 10.36 3.74
N PHE A 127 -2.17 10.02 3.65
CA PHE A 127 -1.46 9.29 4.70
C PHE A 127 -1.38 10.08 6.01
N ALA A 128 -1.00 11.35 5.96
CA ALA A 128 -0.95 12.21 7.14
C ALA A 128 -2.34 12.39 7.77
N ILE A 129 -3.35 12.78 6.97
CA ILE A 129 -4.67 13.11 7.53
C ILE A 129 -5.42 11.89 8.07
N ALA A 130 -5.21 10.69 7.52
CA ALA A 130 -5.77 9.46 8.07
C ALA A 130 -5.23 9.14 9.48
N ASN A 131 -3.92 9.33 9.70
CA ASN A 131 -3.28 9.13 11.01
C ASN A 131 -3.56 10.28 12.01
N ILE A 132 -3.78 11.51 11.52
CA ILE A 132 -4.25 12.63 12.35
C ILE A 132 -5.68 12.36 12.83
N ALA A 133 -6.59 11.98 11.92
CA ALA A 133 -7.99 11.76 12.24
C ALA A 133 -8.24 10.57 13.18
N SER A 134 -7.46 9.49 13.07
CA SER A 134 -7.60 8.32 13.95
C SER A 134 -7.25 8.59 15.41
N ALA A 135 -6.67 9.74 15.75
CA ALA A 135 -6.46 10.19 17.13
C ALA A 135 -7.75 10.57 17.88
N ILE A 136 -8.87 10.80 17.19
CA ILE A 136 -10.12 11.32 17.79
C ILE A 136 -10.84 10.29 18.66
N LEU A 137 -10.99 9.05 18.19
CA LEU A 137 -11.70 7.99 18.91
C LEU A 137 -10.74 6.92 19.43
N VAL A 138 -11.03 6.37 20.61
CA VAL A 138 -10.29 5.23 21.17
C VAL A 138 -10.35 3.99 20.27
N SER A 139 -11.48 3.81 19.57
CA SER A 139 -11.70 2.72 18.62
C SER A 139 -10.90 2.83 17.32
N SER A 140 -10.46 4.03 16.92
CA SER A 140 -9.94 4.30 15.57
C SER A 140 -8.45 3.96 15.39
N ASN A 141 -7.72 3.64 16.46
CA ASN A 141 -6.31 3.20 16.41
C ASN A 141 -5.98 2.37 17.67
N PRO A 142 -5.34 1.18 17.57
CA PRO A 142 -4.96 0.37 18.72
C PRO A 142 -4.07 1.08 19.74
N THR A 143 -3.28 2.10 19.36
CA THR A 143 -2.54 2.92 20.34
C THR A 143 -3.46 3.60 21.34
N ASN A 144 -4.60 4.12 20.87
CA ASN A 144 -5.54 4.84 21.72
C ASN A 144 -6.18 3.90 22.73
N LEU A 145 -6.42 2.64 22.34
CA LEU A 145 -6.98 1.61 23.21
C LEU A 145 -5.99 1.14 24.29
N VAL A 146 -4.70 1.00 23.96
CA VAL A 146 -3.63 0.74 24.96
C VAL A 146 -3.59 1.87 25.99
N LEU A 147 -3.63 3.12 25.52
CA LEU A 147 -3.57 4.32 26.36
C LEU A 147 -4.83 4.48 27.22
N ALA A 148 -6.02 4.28 26.66
CA ALA A 148 -7.28 4.35 27.40
C ALA A 148 -7.39 3.25 28.48
N GLY A 149 -6.89 2.04 28.20
CA GLY A 149 -6.78 0.98 29.21
C GLY A 149 -5.81 1.34 30.33
N ALA A 150 -4.58 1.74 29.98
CA ALA A 150 -3.50 2.04 30.92
C ALA A 150 -3.84 3.08 32.01
N PHE A 151 -4.76 4.00 31.72
CA PHE A 151 -5.20 5.06 32.64
C PHE A 151 -6.72 5.04 32.93
N GLY A 152 -7.43 3.98 32.56
CA GLY A 152 -8.87 3.83 32.82
C GLY A 152 -9.76 4.92 32.22
N ILE A 153 -9.37 5.51 31.08
CA ILE A 153 -10.07 6.66 30.49
C ILE A 153 -11.37 6.21 29.81
N LYS A 154 -12.50 6.86 30.11
CA LYS A 154 -13.73 6.61 29.34
C LYS A 154 -13.56 7.14 27.91
N PHE A 155 -14.07 6.41 26.93
CA PHE A 155 -13.90 6.73 25.51
C PHE A 155 -14.50 8.08 25.14
N ILE A 156 -15.60 8.48 25.81
CA ILE A 156 -16.21 9.80 25.66
C ILE A 156 -15.31 10.91 26.21
N GLU A 157 -14.69 10.70 27.38
CA GLU A 157 -13.78 11.65 28.02
C GLU A 157 -12.49 11.83 27.20
N TYR A 158 -11.92 10.72 26.69
CA TYR A 158 -10.83 10.74 25.73
C TYR A 158 -11.22 11.55 24.48
N THR A 159 -12.35 11.22 23.85
CA THR A 159 -12.81 11.90 22.62
C THR A 159 -12.99 13.41 22.84
N ALA A 160 -13.55 13.81 23.98
CA ALA A 160 -13.78 15.20 24.32
C ALA A 160 -12.47 16.03 24.44
N ASN A 161 -11.41 15.46 25.03
CA ASN A 161 -10.11 16.13 25.19
C ASN A 161 -9.21 16.02 23.93
N MET A 162 -9.57 15.17 22.97
CA MET A 162 -8.78 14.92 21.75
C MET A 162 -9.36 15.58 20.48
N ILE A 163 -10.68 15.77 20.41
CA ILE A 163 -11.34 16.28 19.20
C ILE A 163 -10.89 17.70 18.84
N VAL A 164 -10.73 18.60 19.82
CA VAL A 164 -10.36 20.00 19.58
C VAL A 164 -8.92 20.14 19.05
N PRO A 165 -7.85 19.62 19.68
CA PRO A 165 -6.49 19.74 19.14
C PRO A 165 -6.35 19.06 17.78
N VAL A 166 -7.04 17.94 17.54
CA VAL A 166 -6.97 17.24 16.25
C VAL A 166 -7.71 17.99 15.14
N VAL A 167 -8.92 18.51 15.39
CA VAL A 167 -9.68 19.30 14.40
C VAL A 167 -8.95 20.61 14.07
N VAL A 168 -8.41 21.32 15.07
CA VAL A 168 -7.64 22.55 14.81
C VAL A 168 -6.33 22.22 14.06
N THR A 169 -5.67 21.10 14.38
CA THR A 169 -4.52 20.63 13.59
C THR A 169 -4.90 20.43 12.12
N ALA A 170 -6.01 19.75 11.81
CA ALA A 170 -6.45 19.54 10.44
C ALA A 170 -6.79 20.86 9.71
N ILE A 171 -7.45 21.81 10.40
CA ILE A 171 -7.79 23.12 9.84
C ILE A 171 -6.54 23.93 9.47
N VAL A 172 -5.50 23.92 10.33
CA VAL A 172 -4.24 24.65 10.08
C VAL A 172 -3.33 23.91 9.10
N LEU A 173 -3.35 22.58 9.10
CA LEU A 173 -2.52 21.76 8.21
C LEU A 173 -2.96 21.88 6.75
N PHE A 174 -4.25 21.97 6.45
CA PHE A 174 -4.74 22.08 5.07
C PHE A 174 -4.07 23.23 4.24
N PRO A 175 -4.10 24.51 4.67
CA PRO A 175 -3.43 25.58 3.94
C PRO A 175 -1.91 25.47 3.97
N PHE A 176 -1.31 24.89 5.01
CA PHE A 176 0.14 24.64 5.06
C PHE A 176 0.57 23.60 4.02
N LEU A 177 -0.20 22.52 3.84
CA LEU A 177 0.02 21.54 2.78
C LEU A 177 -0.14 22.20 1.39
N LEU A 178 -1.21 22.96 1.18
CA LEU A 178 -1.53 23.55 -0.12
C LEU A 178 -0.56 24.65 -0.56
N TYR A 179 -0.16 25.55 0.35
CA TYR A 179 0.59 26.76 0.01
C TYR A 179 2.06 26.78 0.47
N ILE A 180 2.53 25.77 1.20
CA ILE A 180 3.93 25.68 1.66
C ILE A 180 4.57 24.35 1.27
N VAL A 181 3.98 23.20 1.60
CA VAL A 181 4.59 21.88 1.31
C VAL A 181 4.41 21.46 -0.15
N PHE A 182 3.25 21.74 -0.74
CA PHE A 182 2.86 21.35 -2.10
C PHE A 182 2.42 22.54 -2.96
N ALA A 183 3.03 23.71 -2.73
CA ALA A 183 2.78 24.97 -3.48
C ALA A 183 3.10 24.91 -4.99
N ASP A 184 3.69 23.82 -5.44
CA ASP A 184 4.04 23.52 -6.84
C ASP A 184 2.79 23.06 -7.62
N GLU A 185 2.36 23.87 -8.60
CA GLU A 185 1.18 23.60 -9.43
C GLU A 185 1.26 22.26 -10.21
N ALA A 186 2.45 21.69 -10.42
CA ALA A 186 2.60 20.36 -11.03
C ALA A 186 2.03 19.22 -10.16
N LEU A 187 1.69 19.51 -8.91
CA LEU A 187 1.18 18.56 -7.92
C LEU A 187 -0.31 18.73 -7.66
N ILE A 188 -0.75 19.97 -7.47
CA ILE A 188 -2.15 20.34 -7.20
C ILE A 188 -2.57 21.40 -8.24
N PRO A 189 -2.72 21.01 -9.52
CA PRO A 189 -3.00 21.97 -10.59
C PRO A 189 -4.33 22.69 -10.38
N LEU A 190 -4.42 23.94 -10.82
CA LEU A 190 -5.64 24.76 -10.68
C LEU A 190 -6.86 24.11 -11.34
N SER A 191 -6.65 23.46 -12.49
CA SER A 191 -7.66 22.68 -13.22
C SER A 191 -7.18 21.25 -13.43
N ILE A 192 -8.05 20.25 -13.26
CA ILE A 192 -7.73 18.82 -13.45
C ILE A 192 -8.35 18.32 -14.76
N LYS A 193 -7.51 17.74 -15.61
CA LYS A 193 -7.90 17.11 -16.88
C LYS A 193 -7.81 15.59 -16.76
N MET A 194 -8.91 14.98 -16.31
CA MET A 194 -9.10 13.53 -16.44
C MET A 194 -9.26 13.16 -17.92
N HIS A 195 -8.78 11.96 -18.27
CA HIS A 195 -9.28 11.27 -19.45
C HIS A 195 -10.76 10.87 -19.20
N GLU A 196 -11.61 10.93 -20.21
CA GLU A 196 -13.01 10.48 -20.10
C GLU A 196 -13.16 9.17 -20.90
N LEU A 197 -13.73 8.13 -20.30
CA LEU A 197 -14.00 6.86 -20.97
C LEU A 197 -14.92 7.01 -22.19
N SER A 198 -14.82 6.06 -23.12
CA SER A 198 -15.87 5.82 -24.11
C SER A 198 -17.22 5.50 -23.43
N GLU A 199 -18.33 5.81 -24.09
CA GLU A 199 -19.67 5.52 -23.55
C GLU A 199 -19.91 4.01 -23.37
N GLU A 200 -19.25 3.17 -24.17
CA GLU A 200 -19.29 1.70 -24.05
C GLU A 200 -18.66 1.23 -22.73
N ALA A 201 -17.49 1.75 -22.36
CA ALA A 201 -16.84 1.43 -21.09
C ALA A 201 -17.59 2.01 -19.87
N LYS A 202 -18.30 3.14 -20.04
CA LYS A 202 -19.23 3.68 -19.03
C LYS A 202 -20.48 2.82 -18.85
N ALA A 203 -20.96 2.14 -19.90
CA ALA A 203 -22.17 1.32 -19.89
C ALA A 203 -21.97 -0.12 -19.35
N LYS A 204 -20.72 -0.58 -19.25
CA LYS A 204 -20.34 -1.92 -18.76
C LYS A 204 -20.78 -2.15 -17.30
N LYS A 205 -21.23 -3.35 -16.94
CA LYS A 205 -21.58 -3.70 -15.53
C LYS A 205 -20.29 -3.73 -14.69
N PRO A 206 -20.19 -3.01 -13.55
CA PRO A 206 -19.01 -3.06 -12.70
C PRO A 206 -18.82 -4.46 -12.11
N VAL A 207 -17.60 -4.98 -12.21
CA VAL A 207 -17.23 -6.32 -11.73
C VAL A 207 -16.59 -6.23 -10.36
N ASN A 208 -16.88 -7.20 -9.47
CA ASN A 208 -16.31 -7.24 -8.12
C ASN A 208 -14.79 -7.47 -8.17
N PRO A 209 -13.96 -6.51 -7.73
CA PRO A 209 -12.49 -6.62 -7.77
C PRO A 209 -11.92 -7.65 -6.78
N ASN A 210 -12.74 -8.16 -5.85
CA ASN A 210 -12.32 -9.19 -4.89
C ASN A 210 -12.38 -10.61 -5.51
N ILE A 211 -12.90 -10.77 -6.74
CA ILE A 211 -12.95 -12.05 -7.46
C ILE A 211 -11.63 -12.23 -8.23
N PRO A 212 -10.94 -13.39 -8.12
CA PRO A 212 -9.64 -13.59 -8.77
C PRO A 212 -9.76 -13.60 -10.30
N ASN A 213 -8.85 -12.87 -10.97
CA ASN A 213 -8.74 -12.71 -12.43
C ASN A 213 -9.98 -12.07 -13.11
N ALA A 214 -10.88 -11.42 -12.36
CA ALA A 214 -12.22 -11.05 -12.84
C ALA A 214 -12.31 -9.98 -13.96
N LYS A 215 -11.17 -9.45 -14.43
CA LYS A 215 -11.06 -8.50 -15.55
C LYS A 215 -10.12 -8.97 -16.69
N GLY A 216 -9.67 -10.23 -16.67
CA GLY A 216 -8.74 -10.76 -17.68
C GLY A 216 -7.31 -10.20 -17.54
N GLU A 217 -6.64 -10.02 -18.67
CA GLU A 217 -5.20 -9.68 -18.82
C GLU A 217 -4.73 -8.38 -18.15
N GLY A 218 -5.65 -7.49 -17.78
CA GLY A 218 -5.40 -6.08 -17.46
C GLY A 218 -4.39 -5.72 -16.37
N GLU A 219 -3.96 -6.68 -15.54
CA GLU A 219 -2.95 -6.44 -14.50
C GLU A 219 -1.50 -6.69 -14.98
N GLU A 220 -1.30 -7.35 -16.13
CA GLU A 220 0.02 -7.77 -16.64
C GLU A 220 0.44 -7.03 -17.94
N SER A 221 -0.28 -5.99 -18.37
CA SER A 221 0.06 -5.15 -19.55
C SER A 221 0.60 -3.78 -19.11
N ASP A 222 1.84 -3.43 -19.46
CA ASP A 222 2.43 -2.10 -19.20
C ASP A 222 2.17 -1.17 -20.40
N GLY A 223 0.89 -0.82 -20.61
CA GLY A 223 0.41 -0.14 -21.82
C GLY A 223 -0.72 0.87 -21.62
N ALA A 224 -1.33 1.29 -22.73
CA ALA A 224 -2.49 2.19 -22.73
C ALA A 224 -3.74 1.54 -22.11
N GLU A 225 -3.93 0.24 -22.36
CA GLU A 225 -5.04 -0.57 -21.84
C GLU A 225 -5.13 -0.54 -20.31
N ASN A 226 -3.99 -0.59 -19.62
CA ASN A 226 -3.89 -0.49 -18.16
C ASN A 226 -4.40 0.88 -17.65
N LYS A 227 -4.21 1.95 -18.43
CA LYS A 227 -4.79 3.27 -18.13
C LYS A 227 -6.30 3.28 -18.32
N GLU A 228 -6.83 2.66 -19.37
CA GLU A 228 -8.28 2.57 -19.58
C GLU A 228 -8.97 1.67 -18.53
N LEU A 229 -8.35 0.56 -18.13
CA LEU A 229 -8.90 -0.38 -17.14
C LEU A 229 -8.85 0.18 -15.70
N SER A 230 -7.83 0.97 -15.36
CA SER A 230 -7.78 1.72 -14.10
C SER A 230 -8.70 2.95 -14.12
N LEU A 231 -8.94 3.56 -15.29
CA LEU A 231 -9.99 4.55 -15.48
C LEU A 231 -11.39 3.94 -15.32
N GLU A 232 -11.63 2.72 -15.81
CA GLU A 232 -12.85 1.94 -15.57
C GLU A 232 -13.04 1.65 -14.07
N GLU A 233 -11.98 1.29 -13.33
CA GLU A 233 -12.07 1.08 -11.87
C GLU A 233 -12.47 2.35 -11.11
N ILE A 234 -11.98 3.53 -11.51
CA ILE A 234 -12.35 4.81 -10.90
C ILE A 234 -13.75 5.27 -11.30
N MET A 235 -14.08 5.24 -12.59
CA MET A 235 -15.31 5.84 -13.12
C MET A 235 -16.54 4.94 -12.98
N ASN A 236 -16.35 3.64 -12.81
CA ASN A 236 -17.41 2.66 -12.60
C ASN A 236 -17.07 1.74 -11.39
N PRO A 237 -17.00 2.31 -10.17
CA PRO A 237 -16.57 1.56 -8.99
C PRO A 237 -17.66 0.56 -8.57
N PHE A 238 -17.26 -0.70 -8.38
CA PHE A 238 -18.11 -1.75 -7.85
C PHE A 238 -18.56 -1.43 -6.41
N VAL A 239 -19.84 -1.71 -6.11
CA VAL A 239 -20.38 -1.67 -4.73
C VAL A 239 -21.39 -2.79 -4.54
N ASP A 240 -21.16 -3.68 -3.57
CA ASP A 240 -22.26 -4.44 -2.98
C ASP A 240 -23.06 -3.53 -2.05
N LYS A 241 -24.15 -2.96 -2.58
CA LYS A 241 -25.04 -2.08 -1.81
C LYS A 241 -25.66 -2.75 -0.58
N LYS A 242 -25.79 -4.09 -0.56
CA LYS A 242 -26.36 -4.82 0.58
C LYS A 242 -25.32 -5.00 1.68
N GLY A 243 -24.14 -5.54 1.36
CA GLY A 243 -23.00 -5.65 2.26
C GLY A 243 -22.55 -4.29 2.81
N ALA A 244 -22.46 -3.27 1.95
CA ALA A 244 -22.11 -1.90 2.34
C ALA A 244 -23.09 -1.31 3.37
N ALA A 245 -24.41 -1.41 3.11
CA ALA A 245 -25.42 -0.89 4.01
C ALA A 245 -25.48 -1.66 5.33
N PHE A 246 -25.41 -3.00 5.27
CA PHE A 246 -25.38 -3.86 6.46
C PHE A 246 -24.15 -3.56 7.33
N GLY A 247 -22.95 -3.52 6.73
CA GLY A 247 -21.71 -3.22 7.42
C GLY A 247 -21.69 -1.83 8.04
N ALA A 248 -22.12 -0.79 7.31
CA ALA A 248 -22.17 0.58 7.83
C ALA A 248 -23.13 0.73 9.02
N VAL A 249 -24.32 0.10 8.97
CA VAL A 249 -25.28 0.08 10.09
C VAL A 249 -24.72 -0.72 11.27
N LEU A 250 -24.13 -1.88 11.02
CA LEU A 250 -23.54 -2.74 12.05
C LEU A 250 -22.36 -2.04 12.75
N MET A 251 -21.48 -1.37 12.00
CA MET A 251 -20.39 -0.56 12.55
C MET A 251 -20.92 0.60 13.40
N ALA A 252 -21.92 1.35 12.92
CA ALA A 252 -22.51 2.44 13.68
C ALA A 252 -23.12 1.96 15.01
N ILE A 253 -23.87 0.86 14.99
CA ILE A 253 -24.42 0.21 16.20
C ILE A 253 -23.28 -0.26 17.12
N THR A 254 -22.26 -0.91 16.58
CA THR A 254 -21.10 -1.43 17.34
C THR A 254 -20.38 -0.29 18.06
N LEU A 255 -20.06 0.81 17.37
CA LEU A 255 -19.38 1.97 17.97
C LEU A 255 -20.25 2.66 19.02
N ILE A 256 -21.56 2.82 18.79
CA ILE A 256 -22.49 3.40 19.78
C ILE A 256 -22.57 2.51 21.03
N VAL A 257 -22.72 1.19 20.87
CA VAL A 257 -22.80 0.25 22.01
C VAL A 257 -21.47 0.16 22.75
N VAL A 258 -20.33 0.22 22.04
CA VAL A 258 -18.99 0.33 22.65
C VAL A 258 -18.87 1.59 23.51
N LEU A 259 -19.27 2.76 23.00
CA LEU A 259 -19.24 4.02 23.75
C LEU A 259 -20.16 3.99 24.99
N VAL A 260 -21.37 3.45 24.84
CA VAL A 260 -22.36 3.34 25.93
C VAL A 260 -21.90 2.35 27.01
N ILE A 261 -21.43 1.16 26.64
CA ILE A 261 -20.96 0.16 27.60
C ILE A 261 -19.70 0.64 28.31
N ASN A 262 -18.72 1.22 27.58
CA ASN A 262 -17.52 1.76 28.22
C ASN A 262 -17.84 2.91 29.21
N ALA A 263 -18.85 3.74 28.93
CA ALA A 263 -19.29 4.80 29.84
C ALA A 263 -20.00 4.26 31.11
N ILE A 264 -20.55 3.04 31.07
CA ILE A 264 -21.34 2.46 32.17
C ILE A 264 -20.55 1.42 32.99
N SER A 265 -19.72 0.59 32.36
CA SER A 265 -19.08 -0.59 32.99
C SER A 265 -18.19 -0.27 34.19
N GLN A 266 -17.61 0.93 34.28
CA GLN A 266 -16.84 1.37 35.45
C GLN A 266 -17.65 1.38 36.77
N SER A 267 -18.98 1.25 36.73
CA SER A 267 -19.86 1.16 37.90
C SER A 267 -20.22 -0.26 38.37
N ASN A 268 -20.09 -1.28 37.52
CA ASN A 268 -20.69 -2.61 37.75
C ASN A 268 -19.80 -3.80 37.39
N GLY A 269 -18.55 -3.57 36.98
CA GLY A 269 -17.56 -4.62 36.74
C GLY A 269 -16.91 -4.54 35.36
N GLU A 270 -15.67 -5.02 35.29
CA GLU A 270 -14.86 -4.98 34.07
C GLU A 270 -15.37 -5.97 33.03
N HIS A 271 -16.26 -5.51 32.15
CA HIS A 271 -16.60 -6.19 30.92
C HIS A 271 -15.63 -5.75 29.81
N PRO A 272 -14.79 -6.64 29.26
CA PRO A 272 -13.87 -6.30 28.18
C PRO A 272 -14.62 -5.79 26.94
N VAL A 273 -14.16 -4.66 26.39
CA VAL A 273 -14.86 -3.94 25.30
C VAL A 273 -15.06 -4.80 24.05
N PHE A 274 -14.21 -5.82 23.83
CA PHE A 274 -14.37 -6.78 22.73
C PHE A 274 -15.66 -7.61 22.79
N TRP A 275 -16.35 -7.67 23.94
CA TRP A 275 -17.66 -8.33 24.06
C TRP A 275 -18.72 -7.72 23.13
N VAL A 276 -18.52 -6.50 22.63
CA VAL A 276 -19.38 -5.88 21.61
C VAL A 276 -18.88 -6.16 20.20
N THR A 277 -17.58 -5.98 19.95
CA THR A 277 -17.00 -6.06 18.59
C THR A 277 -16.88 -7.50 18.09
N LEU A 278 -16.62 -8.48 18.96
CA LEU A 278 -16.48 -9.88 18.58
C LEU A 278 -17.81 -10.49 18.08
N PRO A 279 -18.96 -10.35 18.78
CA PRO A 279 -20.25 -10.78 18.24
C PRO A 279 -20.64 -10.02 16.96
N ALA A 280 -20.35 -8.72 16.87
CA ALA A 280 -20.62 -7.94 15.66
C ALA A 280 -19.79 -8.45 14.45
N ALA A 281 -18.49 -8.69 14.62
CA ALA A 281 -17.64 -9.25 13.58
C ALA A 281 -18.08 -10.66 13.17
N PHE A 282 -18.52 -11.50 14.13
CA PHE A 282 -19.08 -12.82 13.84
C PHE A 282 -20.39 -12.73 13.04
N VAL A 283 -21.29 -11.82 13.41
CA VAL A 283 -22.53 -11.55 12.64
C VAL A 283 -22.21 -11.08 11.21
N MET A 284 -21.18 -10.26 11.03
CA MET A 284 -20.74 -9.84 9.69
C MET A 284 -20.15 -11.00 8.87
N PHE A 285 -19.26 -11.80 9.48
CA PHE A 285 -18.69 -13.00 8.87
C PHE A 285 -19.75 -14.02 8.44
N VAL A 286 -20.76 -14.27 9.27
CA VAL A 286 -21.89 -15.15 8.94
C VAL A 286 -22.73 -14.59 7.79
N TRP A 287 -22.97 -13.27 7.77
CA TRP A 287 -23.68 -12.59 6.67
C TRP A 287 -22.92 -12.70 5.34
N GLU A 288 -21.61 -12.44 5.35
CA GLU A 288 -20.75 -12.48 4.16
C GLU A 288 -20.56 -13.91 3.62
N ILE A 289 -20.41 -14.91 4.50
CA ILE A 289 -20.43 -16.33 4.11
C ILE A 289 -21.79 -16.71 3.50
N SER A 290 -22.90 -16.25 4.09
CA SER A 290 -24.24 -16.55 3.58
C SER A 290 -24.46 -15.97 2.18
N LEU A 291 -24.08 -14.70 1.96
CA LEU A 291 -24.17 -14.07 0.65
C LEU A 291 -23.21 -14.69 -0.38
N GLY A 292 -21.97 -14.98 0.01
CA GLY A 292 -21.00 -15.69 -0.84
C GLY A 292 -21.50 -17.06 -1.25
N TRP A 293 -22.05 -17.84 -0.32
CA TRP A 293 -22.63 -19.15 -0.61
C TRP A 293 -23.81 -19.06 -1.56
N ILE A 294 -24.70 -18.08 -1.43
CA ILE A 294 -25.83 -17.87 -2.36
C ILE A 294 -25.31 -17.51 -3.76
N ASN A 295 -24.36 -16.56 -3.84
CA ASN A 295 -23.87 -16.02 -5.12
C ASN A 295 -22.76 -16.86 -5.78
N ARG A 296 -22.31 -17.95 -5.14
CA ARG A 296 -21.15 -18.79 -5.50
C ARG A 296 -21.08 -19.24 -6.96
N HIS A 297 -22.20 -19.31 -7.66
CA HIS A 297 -22.25 -19.73 -9.06
C HIS A 297 -21.84 -18.59 -10.01
N GLU A 298 -22.37 -17.37 -9.81
CA GLU A 298 -21.97 -16.16 -10.58
C GLU A 298 -20.48 -15.85 -10.33
N THR A 299 -20.01 -15.92 -9.07
CA THR A 299 -18.61 -15.60 -8.73
C THR A 299 -17.62 -16.62 -9.33
N ARG A 300 -17.91 -17.92 -9.24
CA ARG A 300 -17.10 -18.98 -9.87
C ARG A 300 -17.16 -18.94 -11.40
N GLU A 301 -18.25 -18.46 -11.99
CA GLU A 301 -18.34 -18.28 -13.45
C GLU A 301 -17.44 -17.13 -13.92
N ILE A 302 -17.53 -15.96 -13.27
CA ILE A 302 -16.66 -14.81 -13.52
C ILE A 302 -15.17 -15.21 -13.37
N ALA A 303 -14.81 -15.89 -12.29
CA ALA A 303 -13.43 -16.34 -12.06
C ALA A 303 -12.95 -17.43 -13.05
N ARG A 304 -13.86 -18.23 -13.63
CA ARG A 304 -13.51 -19.20 -14.69
C ARG A 304 -13.36 -18.52 -16.06
N LYS A 305 -14.20 -17.54 -16.37
CA LYS A 305 -14.08 -16.73 -17.60
C LYS A 305 -12.79 -15.91 -17.57
N GLY A 306 -12.55 -15.14 -16.51
CA GLY A 306 -11.35 -14.31 -16.37
C GLY A 306 -10.03 -15.09 -16.41
N ARG A 307 -9.97 -16.31 -15.83
CA ARG A 307 -8.81 -17.19 -15.99
C ARG A 307 -8.57 -17.61 -17.45
N ARG A 308 -9.62 -17.97 -18.19
CA ARG A 308 -9.49 -18.32 -19.62
C ARG A 308 -8.98 -17.12 -20.43
N GLU A 309 -9.45 -15.92 -20.13
CA GLU A 309 -8.97 -14.68 -20.77
C GLU A 309 -7.48 -14.46 -20.49
N VAL A 310 -7.01 -14.64 -19.25
CA VAL A 310 -5.57 -14.57 -18.90
C VAL A 310 -4.75 -15.70 -19.55
N GLU A 311 -5.28 -16.93 -19.66
CA GLU A 311 -4.57 -18.06 -20.28
C GLU A 311 -4.49 -17.94 -21.81
N LEU A 312 -5.53 -17.42 -22.48
CA LEU A 312 -5.52 -17.07 -23.90
C LEU A 312 -4.50 -15.95 -24.17
N ALA A 313 -4.56 -14.86 -23.41
CA ALA A 313 -3.64 -13.74 -23.50
C ALA A 313 -2.16 -14.15 -23.36
N ARG A 314 -1.83 -14.94 -22.34
CA ARG A 314 -0.45 -15.43 -22.14
C ARG A 314 0.00 -16.39 -23.25
N ALA A 315 -0.90 -17.17 -23.84
CA ALA A 315 -0.60 -17.99 -25.00
C ALA A 315 -0.35 -17.15 -26.25
N GLU A 316 -1.14 -16.09 -26.47
CA GLU A 316 -0.96 -15.14 -27.58
C GLU A 316 0.38 -14.39 -27.47
N ARG A 317 0.70 -13.83 -26.29
CA ARG A 317 2.03 -13.23 -26.03
C ARG A 317 3.17 -14.21 -26.29
N ALA A 318 3.09 -15.43 -25.77
CA ALA A 318 4.14 -16.42 -25.94
C ALA A 318 4.28 -16.93 -27.39
N ILE A 319 3.23 -16.85 -28.23
CA ILE A 319 3.35 -17.11 -29.67
C ILE A 319 3.95 -15.89 -30.38
N ARG A 320 3.58 -14.68 -29.97
CA ARG A 320 4.15 -13.44 -30.52
C ARG A 320 5.65 -13.30 -30.21
N GLU A 321 6.08 -13.60 -28.99
CA GLU A 321 7.49 -13.63 -28.60
C GLU A 321 8.27 -14.68 -29.42
N GLU A 322 7.68 -15.86 -29.69
CA GLU A 322 8.26 -16.87 -30.58
C GLU A 322 8.30 -16.40 -32.04
N GLN A 323 7.30 -15.67 -32.53
CA GLN A 323 7.31 -15.09 -33.88
C GLN A 323 8.38 -14.01 -34.02
N GLU A 324 8.45 -13.05 -33.08
CA GLU A 324 9.44 -11.98 -33.06
C GLU A 324 10.88 -12.56 -32.93
N ALA A 325 11.09 -13.59 -32.10
CA ALA A 325 12.38 -14.29 -32.00
C ALA A 325 12.76 -15.04 -33.28
N ASN A 326 11.84 -15.79 -33.90
CA ASN A 326 12.09 -16.47 -35.18
C ASN A 326 12.35 -15.46 -36.32
N GLN A 327 11.72 -14.29 -36.28
CA GLN A 327 11.94 -13.23 -37.26
C GLN A 327 13.33 -12.61 -37.13
N VAL A 328 13.82 -12.38 -35.90
CA VAL A 328 15.21 -11.95 -35.65
C VAL A 328 16.21 -13.02 -36.12
N ILE A 329 15.95 -14.31 -35.88
CA ILE A 329 16.80 -15.41 -36.38
C ILE A 329 16.84 -15.42 -37.92
N LEU A 330 15.69 -15.29 -38.59
CA LEU A 330 15.61 -15.21 -40.05
C LEU A 330 16.32 -13.98 -40.62
N GLU A 331 16.32 -12.84 -39.91
CA GLU A 331 17.09 -11.66 -40.31
C GLU A 331 18.59 -11.87 -40.12
N GLN A 332 19.03 -12.55 -39.05
CA GLN A 332 20.43 -12.94 -38.85
C GLN A 332 20.92 -13.92 -39.93
N ASP A 333 20.17 -14.98 -40.23
CA ASP A 333 20.50 -15.95 -41.28
C ASP A 333 20.60 -15.28 -42.65
N GLN A 334 19.77 -14.28 -42.94
CA GLN A 334 19.86 -13.47 -44.17
C GLN A 334 21.05 -12.50 -44.15
N GLN A 335 21.46 -12.00 -42.98
CA GLN A 335 22.65 -11.15 -42.83
C GLN A 335 23.92 -11.98 -43.07
N ASP A 336 24.02 -13.16 -42.47
CA ASP A 336 25.17 -14.05 -42.62
C ASP A 336 25.22 -14.74 -43.98
N SER A 337 24.08 -15.03 -44.61
CA SER A 337 24.03 -15.43 -46.02
C SER A 337 24.53 -14.34 -46.97
N LYS A 338 24.37 -13.05 -46.63
CA LYS A 338 24.95 -11.93 -47.40
C LYS A 338 26.46 -11.82 -47.16
N ASN A 339 26.93 -12.05 -45.93
CA ASN A 339 28.36 -12.09 -45.59
C ASN A 339 29.08 -13.28 -46.25
N ALA A 340 28.43 -14.44 -46.35
CA ALA A 340 28.99 -15.68 -46.92
C ALA A 340 29.35 -15.59 -48.41
N ASN A 341 28.72 -14.68 -49.17
CA ASN A 341 29.05 -14.42 -50.58
C ASN A 341 30.45 -13.78 -50.79
N GLY A 342 31.22 -13.54 -49.71
CA GLY A 342 32.53 -12.91 -49.75
C GLY A 342 33.75 -13.83 -49.90
N THR A 343 33.65 -15.16 -49.76
CA THR A 343 34.83 -16.05 -49.90
C THR A 343 34.49 -17.40 -50.54
N SER A 344 35.20 -17.77 -51.62
CA SER A 344 35.13 -19.11 -52.23
C SER A 344 36.31 -19.97 -51.74
N LEU A 345 36.03 -21.09 -51.08
CA LEU A 345 37.04 -22.10 -50.70
C LEU A 345 36.46 -23.54 -50.71
N THR A 346 36.63 -24.21 -51.86
CA THR A 346 36.80 -25.67 -52.06
C THR A 346 36.01 -26.68 -51.19
N LEU A 347 35.10 -27.42 -51.85
CA LEU A 347 34.59 -28.72 -51.39
C LEU A 347 35.71 -29.74 -51.14
N THR A 348 35.49 -30.68 -50.20
CA THR A 348 35.86 -32.10 -50.43
C THR A 348 35.09 -33.09 -49.54
N LYS A 349 34.68 -34.23 -50.15
CA LYS A 349 34.24 -35.51 -49.56
C LYS A 349 32.87 -35.62 -48.82
N SER A 350 31.88 -36.07 -49.60
CA SER A 350 31.12 -37.35 -49.52
C SER A 350 30.40 -37.79 -48.21
N PRO A 351 29.17 -38.34 -48.29
CA PRO A 351 28.37 -38.77 -47.13
C PRO A 351 28.31 -40.29 -46.90
N GLU A 352 28.31 -40.70 -45.62
CA GLU A 352 27.99 -42.03 -45.03
C GLU A 352 28.18 -41.84 -43.49
N GLU A 353 27.33 -42.26 -42.55
CA GLU A 353 26.03 -42.95 -42.55
C GLU A 353 25.13 -42.30 -41.45
N ILE A 354 23.80 -42.21 -41.64
CA ILE A 354 22.85 -41.93 -40.55
C ILE A 354 21.60 -42.82 -40.73
N GLU A 355 21.57 -44.01 -40.12
CA GLU A 355 20.31 -44.75 -39.92
C GLU A 355 20.25 -45.53 -38.59
N MET A 356 19.63 -44.88 -37.60
CA MET A 356 18.66 -45.41 -36.65
C MET A 356 18.69 -46.91 -36.23
N LYS A 357 19.14 -47.17 -34.99
CA LYS A 357 18.60 -48.19 -34.06
C LYS A 357 18.97 -47.75 -32.62
N ILE A 358 18.04 -47.42 -31.73
CA ILE A 358 16.95 -48.20 -31.10
C ILE A 358 17.48 -49.12 -29.98
N LEU A 359 17.09 -48.75 -28.75
CA LEU A 359 17.02 -49.51 -27.49
C LEU A 359 18.29 -50.20 -26.95
N GLU A 360 18.72 -49.78 -25.76
CA GLU A 360 18.53 -50.58 -24.53
C GLU A 360 18.46 -49.68 -23.29
N ARG A 361 17.65 -50.05 -22.28
CA ARG A 361 17.44 -49.29 -21.03
C ARG A 361 16.80 -50.14 -19.93
N GLU A 362 17.62 -50.67 -19.04
CA GLU A 362 17.37 -51.35 -17.74
C GLU A 362 18.76 -51.92 -17.36
N ASP A 363 19.29 -52.05 -16.13
CA ASP A 363 19.03 -51.56 -14.77
C ASP A 363 20.42 -51.58 -14.05
N GLY A 364 20.69 -51.06 -12.84
CA GLY A 364 19.89 -50.29 -11.89
C GLY A 364 20.61 -50.14 -10.52
N ASN A 365 20.56 -48.93 -9.96
CA ASN A 365 20.55 -48.59 -8.51
C ASN A 365 21.82 -48.72 -7.59
N LEU A 366 21.84 -47.88 -6.54
CA LEU A 366 22.80 -47.78 -5.40
C LEU A 366 24.24 -47.30 -5.77
N THR A 367 24.95 -46.38 -5.07
CA THR A 367 24.76 -45.50 -3.87
C THR A 367 25.91 -44.44 -3.87
N GLU A 368 26.03 -43.38 -3.05
CA GLU A 368 25.27 -42.93 -1.86
C GLU A 368 25.03 -41.39 -1.78
N ASN A 369 25.91 -40.57 -1.17
CA ASN A 369 25.56 -39.26 -0.58
C ASN A 369 26.53 -38.06 -0.81
N SER A 370 25.90 -36.90 -1.03
CA SER A 370 26.11 -35.57 -0.40
C SER A 370 27.20 -34.52 -0.77
N HIS A 371 26.77 -33.26 -0.57
CA HIS A 371 27.48 -31.98 -0.36
C HIS A 371 27.78 -30.98 -1.50
N THR A 372 27.53 -29.72 -1.15
CA THR A 372 27.65 -28.45 -1.89
C THR A 372 29.04 -27.81 -1.79
N PRO A 373 29.46 -26.98 -2.75
CA PRO A 373 30.53 -25.99 -2.58
C PRO A 373 30.01 -24.54 -2.44
N THR A 374 30.85 -23.67 -1.86
CA THR A 374 30.67 -22.20 -1.75
C THR A 374 31.93 -21.51 -2.32
N LEU A 375 31.89 -20.18 -2.52
CA LEU A 375 32.97 -19.33 -3.06
C LEU A 375 34.39 -19.67 -2.55
N LEU A 376 35.40 -19.39 -3.39
CA LEU A 376 36.60 -18.67 -2.96
C LEU A 376 37.36 -18.02 -4.15
N VAL A 377 38.32 -17.15 -3.83
CA VAL A 377 39.10 -16.30 -4.77
C VAL A 377 40.61 -16.57 -4.59
N PRO A 378 41.39 -16.58 -5.67
CA PRO A 378 42.77 -16.08 -5.68
C PRO A 378 42.99 -15.04 -6.82
N GLY A 379 44.06 -14.24 -6.85
CA GLY A 379 45.20 -14.08 -5.94
C GLY A 379 46.08 -12.90 -6.40
N ASN A 380 47.05 -12.47 -5.59
CA ASN A 380 47.82 -11.22 -5.77
C ASN A 380 49.31 -11.43 -5.38
N LEU A 381 50.27 -10.70 -5.97
CA LEU A 381 51.45 -10.10 -5.28
C LEU A 381 52.51 -9.43 -6.20
N GLY A 382 53.02 -8.27 -5.75
CA GLY A 382 54.35 -7.72 -6.07
C GLY A 382 54.43 -6.67 -7.20
N GLY A 383 55.10 -5.51 -7.06
CA GLY A 383 55.66 -4.86 -5.84
C GLY A 383 56.73 -3.78 -6.13
N ARG A 384 56.96 -2.88 -5.16
CA ARG A 384 58.11 -1.95 -4.99
C ARG A 384 58.06 -0.55 -5.67
N ASN A 385 58.03 0.50 -4.82
CA ASN A 385 58.38 1.93 -5.07
C ASN A 385 59.91 2.16 -4.85
N PRO A 386 60.54 3.37 -4.98
CA PRO A 386 60.01 4.75 -5.17
C PRO A 386 60.75 5.66 -6.20
N ASN A 387 60.26 6.90 -6.43
CA ASN A 387 61.04 8.18 -6.34
C ASN A 387 60.28 9.45 -6.83
N LEU A 388 60.88 10.63 -6.63
CA LEU A 388 60.36 12.00 -6.86
C LEU A 388 60.33 12.44 -8.34
N SER A 389 59.37 13.30 -8.74
CA SER A 389 59.60 14.69 -9.25
C SER A 389 58.40 15.34 -9.99
N ASP A 390 58.10 16.59 -9.66
CA ASP A 390 57.42 17.61 -10.52
C ASP A 390 58.48 18.31 -11.43
N PRO A 391 58.19 19.26 -12.36
CA PRO A 391 56.92 19.91 -12.73
C PRO A 391 56.67 20.15 -14.25
N LEU A 392 55.61 20.93 -14.58
CA LEU A 392 55.28 21.57 -15.88
C LEU A 392 54.89 20.65 -17.08
N GLY A 393 54.01 21.08 -18.00
CA GLY A 393 53.21 22.32 -17.99
C GLY A 393 52.33 22.56 -19.22
N SER A 394 51.47 23.59 -19.11
CA SER A 394 50.42 24.03 -20.06
C SER A 394 49.15 23.12 -20.10
N SER A 395 47.98 23.58 -20.57
CA SER A 395 47.65 24.87 -21.20
C SER A 395 46.23 25.41 -20.89
N ILE A 396 45.95 26.58 -21.47
CA ILE A 396 44.80 27.51 -21.42
C ILE A 396 43.82 27.20 -22.59
N SER A 397 42.53 27.58 -22.67
CA SER A 397 41.44 27.86 -21.70
C SER A 397 40.17 28.36 -22.45
N THR A 398 38.96 28.05 -21.94
CA THR A 398 37.68 28.81 -22.05
C THR A 398 36.87 28.97 -23.36
N LEU A 399 35.55 29.14 -23.14
CA LEU A 399 34.51 29.89 -23.89
C LEU A 399 33.60 29.19 -24.93
N VAL A 400 32.40 29.78 -25.06
CA VAL A 400 31.18 29.33 -25.76
C VAL A 400 30.60 30.50 -26.56
N PRO A 401 30.07 30.29 -27.78
CA PRO A 401 28.80 30.95 -28.14
C PRO A 401 27.82 30.14 -29.02
N LYS A 402 26.62 30.73 -29.20
CA LYS A 402 25.42 30.29 -29.94
C LYS A 402 25.54 30.42 -31.47
N GLU A 403 24.49 29.90 -32.14
CA GLU A 403 23.93 30.38 -33.43
C GLU A 403 24.80 30.13 -34.69
N ASP A 404 24.27 30.14 -35.93
CA ASP A 404 22.93 30.53 -36.42
C ASP A 404 22.43 29.63 -37.60
N ASN A 405 21.22 29.83 -38.10
CA ASN A 405 20.57 29.01 -39.15
C ASN A 405 19.88 29.85 -40.26
N LEU A 406 20.51 29.95 -41.44
CA LEU A 406 20.07 30.72 -42.63
C LEU A 406 20.57 29.99 -43.89
N GLN A 407 19.98 30.02 -45.10
CA GLN A 407 18.76 30.57 -45.74
C GLN A 407 18.53 29.71 -47.04
N ASN A 408 17.53 29.76 -47.93
CA ASN A 408 16.42 30.67 -48.32
C ASN A 408 15.41 29.80 -49.18
N SER A 409 14.40 30.24 -49.96
CA SER A 409 13.76 31.53 -50.25
C SER A 409 12.34 31.36 -50.87
N ARG A 410 11.36 32.07 -50.29
CA ARG A 410 10.29 32.88 -50.96
C ARG A 410 9.53 32.36 -52.20
N SER A 411 8.24 32.06 -52.02
CA SER A 411 7.03 32.74 -52.61
C SER A 411 5.78 31.87 -52.33
N SER A 412 4.62 32.34 -51.83
CA SER A 412 3.69 33.40 -52.30
C SER A 412 2.97 33.01 -53.61
N THR A 413 1.63 32.96 -53.74
CA THR A 413 0.54 33.40 -52.83
C THR A 413 -0.84 32.77 -53.17
N SER A 414 -1.78 32.82 -52.22
CA SER A 414 -3.26 32.69 -52.27
C SER A 414 -4.00 32.62 -53.63
N ALA A 415 -4.98 31.70 -53.73
CA ALA A 415 -6.28 31.91 -54.43
C ALA A 415 -7.36 30.88 -53.99
N MET A 416 -8.61 31.11 -54.38
CA MET A 416 -9.85 30.40 -53.99
C MET A 416 -10.53 29.69 -55.17
N SER A 417 -11.46 28.76 -54.89
CA SER A 417 -12.62 28.36 -55.75
C SER A 417 -12.33 27.58 -57.07
N THR A 418 -13.21 26.83 -57.73
CA THR A 418 -14.49 26.12 -57.40
C THR A 418 -14.88 25.16 -58.57
N LEU A 419 -15.70 24.14 -58.30
CA LEU A 419 -16.72 23.53 -59.20
C LEU A 419 -16.32 22.70 -60.46
N ASP A 420 -16.69 21.40 -60.40
CA ASP A 420 -17.51 20.63 -61.36
C ASP A 420 -17.04 20.02 -62.72
N GLU A 421 -17.90 19.10 -63.21
CA GLU A 421 -18.06 18.46 -64.55
C GLU A 421 -17.02 17.47 -65.15
N LYS A 422 -17.11 16.20 -64.74
CA LYS A 422 -17.85 15.10 -65.43
C LYS A 422 -17.68 14.87 -66.97
N LYS A 423 -17.55 13.56 -67.32
CA LYS A 423 -17.97 12.80 -68.54
C LYS A 423 -16.93 12.38 -69.62
N GLU A 424 -17.13 11.13 -70.04
CA GLU A 424 -16.52 10.29 -71.10
C GLU A 424 -17.03 10.66 -72.54
N PRO A 425 -16.61 10.02 -73.67
CA PRO A 425 -15.89 8.74 -73.83
C PRO A 425 -14.80 8.61 -74.93
N VAL A 426 -14.17 7.43 -75.01
CA VAL A 426 -13.22 7.00 -76.06
C VAL A 426 -13.65 5.65 -76.67
N ARG A 427 -13.43 5.46 -77.97
CA ARG A 427 -13.62 4.21 -78.75
C ARG A 427 -12.94 4.35 -80.13
N PRO A 428 -12.62 3.25 -80.85
CA PRO A 428 -11.96 2.02 -80.40
C PRO A 428 -10.82 1.56 -81.36
N GLU A 429 -9.98 0.60 -80.98
CA GLU A 429 -9.46 -0.44 -81.91
C GLU A 429 -8.75 -1.60 -81.18
N THR A 430 -8.78 -2.80 -81.78
CA THR A 430 -8.24 -4.09 -81.28
C THR A 430 -8.08 -5.05 -82.47
N PRO A 431 -7.07 -5.95 -82.50
CA PRO A 431 -7.09 -7.22 -81.73
C PRO A 431 -5.70 -7.72 -81.22
N SER A 432 -5.54 -8.16 -79.95
CA SER A 432 -5.71 -9.55 -79.43
C SER A 432 -4.49 -10.50 -79.66
N PRO A 433 -4.20 -11.53 -78.81
CA PRO A 433 -4.77 -11.92 -77.50
C PRO A 433 -3.64 -12.13 -76.40
N PRO A 434 -3.66 -13.06 -75.41
CA PRO A 434 -3.71 -12.64 -74.00
C PRO A 434 -2.75 -13.34 -72.99
N GLN A 435 -2.63 -12.80 -71.76
CA GLN A 435 -2.69 -13.55 -70.47
C GLN A 435 -2.39 -12.63 -69.26
N GLY A 436 -2.82 -13.04 -68.05
CA GLY A 436 -2.38 -12.46 -66.76
C GLY A 436 -3.31 -11.42 -66.12
N VAL A 437 -4.33 -11.88 -65.39
CA VAL A 437 -5.13 -11.02 -64.48
C VAL A 437 -4.54 -11.09 -63.08
N LEU A 438 -4.31 -9.94 -62.44
CA LEU A 438 -4.02 -9.82 -61.01
C LEU A 438 -5.12 -8.99 -60.33
N GLY A 439 -5.90 -9.66 -59.47
CA GLY A 439 -6.88 -9.03 -58.58
C GLY A 439 -6.27 -8.71 -57.21
N PRO A 440 -7.03 -8.03 -56.32
CA PRO A 440 -6.55 -7.67 -54.99
C PRO A 440 -6.48 -8.89 -54.07
N GLN A 441 -5.28 -9.27 -53.61
CA GLN A 441 -5.06 -10.43 -52.71
C GLN A 441 -4.78 -10.08 -51.24
N SER A 442 -4.80 -8.80 -50.87
CA SER A 442 -4.31 -8.33 -49.55
C SER A 442 -5.27 -8.51 -48.37
N SER A 443 -6.55 -8.84 -48.59
CA SER A 443 -7.52 -9.13 -47.52
C SER A 443 -7.35 -10.55 -46.97
N ASP A 444 -7.46 -11.54 -47.86
CA ASP A 444 -7.75 -12.93 -47.53
C ASP A 444 -6.58 -13.61 -46.81
N GLN A 445 -5.36 -13.23 -47.16
CA GLN A 445 -4.14 -13.67 -46.49
C GLN A 445 -4.20 -13.34 -44.98
N SER A 446 -4.60 -12.11 -44.63
CA SER A 446 -4.65 -11.66 -43.23
C SER A 446 -5.70 -12.41 -42.39
N ASP A 447 -6.77 -12.92 -43.00
CA ASP A 447 -7.80 -13.70 -42.31
C ASP A 447 -7.48 -15.19 -42.23
N LEU A 448 -6.63 -15.72 -43.12
CA LEU A 448 -6.02 -17.03 -42.99
C LEU A 448 -4.99 -17.04 -41.85
N ASP A 449 -4.12 -16.03 -41.78
CA ASP A 449 -3.07 -15.92 -40.76
C ASP A 449 -3.68 -15.78 -39.35
N LYS A 450 -4.74 -14.97 -39.18
CA LYS A 450 -5.51 -14.86 -37.93
C LYS A 450 -6.12 -16.19 -37.48
N ARG A 451 -6.60 -17.03 -38.42
CA ARG A 451 -7.17 -18.35 -38.10
C ARG A 451 -6.08 -19.33 -37.68
N ALA A 452 -4.94 -19.33 -38.37
CA ALA A 452 -3.78 -20.14 -37.98
C ALA A 452 -3.27 -19.77 -36.58
N LEU A 453 -3.17 -18.48 -36.28
CA LEU A 453 -2.84 -17.98 -34.94
C LEU A 453 -3.87 -18.41 -33.89
N SER A 454 -5.18 -18.27 -34.18
CA SER A 454 -6.25 -18.71 -33.28
C SER A 454 -6.20 -20.22 -33.00
N GLU A 455 -5.91 -21.06 -34.00
CA GLU A 455 -5.72 -22.50 -33.79
C GLU A 455 -4.47 -22.80 -32.95
N GLN A 456 -3.36 -22.09 -33.17
CA GLN A 456 -2.15 -22.26 -32.36
C GLN A 456 -2.40 -21.88 -30.88
N ILE A 457 -3.07 -20.74 -30.64
CA ILE A 457 -3.50 -20.30 -29.29
C ILE A 457 -4.39 -21.38 -28.65
N SER A 458 -5.42 -21.86 -29.35
CA SER A 458 -6.32 -22.89 -28.83
C SER A 458 -5.57 -24.17 -28.44
N ARG A 459 -4.73 -24.71 -29.34
CA ARG A 459 -3.91 -25.90 -29.04
C ARG A 459 -2.96 -25.67 -27.86
N ARG A 460 -2.38 -24.48 -27.72
CA ARG A 460 -1.45 -24.13 -26.62
C ARG A 460 -2.16 -24.01 -25.26
N VAL A 461 -3.44 -23.61 -25.25
CA VAL A 461 -4.28 -23.57 -24.04
C VAL A 461 -4.90 -24.93 -23.70
N GLU A 462 -5.20 -25.77 -24.69
CA GLU A 462 -5.74 -27.12 -24.49
C GLU A 462 -4.69 -28.16 -24.04
N LEU A 463 -3.39 -27.89 -24.20
CA LEU A 463 -2.31 -28.74 -23.71
C LEU A 463 -2.44 -29.00 -22.19
N PRO A 464 -2.63 -30.25 -21.73
CA PRO A 464 -2.79 -30.53 -20.32
C PRO A 464 -1.50 -30.22 -19.54
N LYS A 465 -1.51 -29.12 -18.78
CA LYS A 465 -0.51 -28.86 -17.74
C LYS A 465 -0.49 -30.07 -16.81
N GLN A 466 0.58 -30.86 -16.87
CA GLN A 466 0.75 -32.03 -16.01
C GLN A 466 0.74 -31.57 -14.55
N ARG A 467 -0.39 -31.76 -13.86
CA ARG A 467 -0.48 -31.59 -12.40
C ARG A 467 0.41 -32.67 -11.78
N GLY A 468 1.58 -32.25 -11.29
CA GLY A 468 2.45 -33.11 -10.48
C GLY A 468 1.73 -33.61 -9.22
N HIS A 469 2.35 -34.56 -8.52
CA HIS A 469 1.78 -35.20 -7.34
C HIS A 469 1.17 -34.19 -6.35
N THR A 470 -0.05 -34.48 -5.87
CA THR A 470 -0.76 -33.65 -4.92
C THR A 470 0.01 -33.54 -3.61
N THR A 471 0.61 -32.38 -3.37
CA THR A 471 1.27 -32.01 -2.12
C THR A 471 0.30 -31.31 -1.18
N LEU A 472 0.64 -31.23 0.11
CA LEU A 472 -0.07 -30.39 1.07
C LEU A 472 -0.12 -28.91 0.61
N VAL A 473 0.96 -28.42 -0.02
CA VAL A 473 1.02 -27.06 -0.58
C VAL A 473 -0.01 -26.87 -1.70
N SER A 474 -0.13 -27.81 -2.63
CA SER A 474 -1.17 -27.75 -3.67
C SER A 474 -2.58 -27.89 -3.11
N LEU A 475 -2.77 -28.69 -2.04
CA LEU A 475 -4.07 -28.82 -1.38
C LEU A 475 -4.51 -27.50 -0.71
N PHE A 476 -3.59 -26.83 0.01
CA PHE A 476 -3.83 -25.49 0.55
C PHE A 476 -4.05 -24.44 -0.55
N GLY A 477 -3.32 -24.54 -1.67
CA GLY A 477 -3.50 -23.68 -2.84
C GLY A 477 -4.88 -23.83 -3.49
N ASP A 478 -5.30 -25.05 -3.81
CA ASP A 478 -6.62 -25.35 -4.39
C ASP A 478 -7.74 -24.96 -3.39
N ALA A 479 -7.56 -25.16 -2.08
CA ALA A 479 -8.52 -24.73 -1.05
C ALA A 479 -8.62 -23.20 -0.89
N TYR A 480 -7.50 -22.49 -0.96
CA TYR A 480 -7.47 -21.02 -0.92
C TYR A 480 -8.09 -20.41 -2.18
N LEU A 481 -7.79 -20.97 -3.36
CA LEU A 481 -8.39 -20.56 -4.63
C LEU A 481 -9.90 -20.82 -4.64
N TRP A 482 -10.34 -21.99 -4.17
CA TRP A 482 -11.76 -22.30 -3.96
C TRP A 482 -12.43 -21.31 -3.00
N SER A 483 -11.74 -20.88 -1.95
CA SER A 483 -12.21 -19.85 -1.01
C SER A 483 -12.39 -18.51 -1.73
N GLN A 484 -11.37 -18.01 -2.45
CA GLN A 484 -11.45 -16.77 -3.24
C GLN A 484 -12.60 -16.77 -4.25
N GLU A 485 -12.86 -17.90 -4.93
CA GLU A 485 -13.95 -18.00 -5.91
C GLU A 485 -15.35 -18.10 -5.27
N THR A 486 -15.45 -18.61 -4.04
CA THR A 486 -16.74 -18.91 -3.38
C THR A 486 -17.15 -17.82 -2.40
N PHE A 487 -16.19 -17.18 -1.73
CA PHE A 487 -16.39 -16.18 -0.69
C PHE A 487 -15.48 -14.95 -0.91
N PRO A 488 -15.42 -14.36 -2.13
CA PRO A 488 -14.40 -13.37 -2.52
C PRO A 488 -14.24 -12.22 -1.52
N THR A 489 -15.33 -11.69 -0.96
CA THR A 489 -15.29 -10.65 0.07
C THR A 489 -14.62 -11.14 1.36
N VAL A 490 -15.04 -12.29 1.90
CA VAL A 490 -14.46 -12.86 3.13
C VAL A 490 -12.98 -13.17 2.94
N THR A 491 -12.60 -13.78 1.81
CA THR A 491 -11.20 -14.13 1.56
C THR A 491 -10.34 -12.87 1.37
N ALA A 492 -10.85 -11.83 0.69
CA ALA A 492 -10.20 -10.52 0.62
C ALA A 492 -10.00 -9.91 2.02
N VAL A 493 -11.05 -9.80 2.83
CA VAL A 493 -11.01 -9.25 4.20
C VAL A 493 -10.00 -10.00 5.07
N VAL A 494 -10.05 -11.34 5.06
CA VAL A 494 -9.11 -12.18 5.81
C VAL A 494 -7.66 -12.01 5.30
N SER A 495 -7.44 -11.83 4.00
CA SER A 495 -6.10 -11.54 3.46
C SER A 495 -5.57 -10.14 3.75
N HIS A 496 -6.45 -9.19 4.08
CA HIS A 496 -6.11 -7.81 4.46
C HIS A 496 -6.09 -7.58 5.97
N LEU A 497 -6.64 -8.49 6.77
CA LEU A 497 -6.59 -8.42 8.23
C LEU A 497 -5.13 -8.38 8.72
N PRO A 498 -4.78 -7.48 9.66
CA PRO A 498 -3.43 -7.35 10.20
C PRO A 498 -3.09 -8.46 11.22
N PHE A 499 -3.27 -9.74 10.87
CA PHE A 499 -2.92 -10.88 11.72
C PHE A 499 -1.46 -10.85 12.19
N ALA A 500 -0.57 -10.30 11.36
CA ALA A 500 0.83 -10.12 11.66
C ALA A 500 1.11 -9.08 12.78
N LEU A 501 0.15 -8.19 13.07
CA LEU A 501 0.25 -7.28 14.23
C LEU A 501 0.17 -8.05 15.55
N VAL A 502 -0.63 -9.12 15.63
CA VAL A 502 -0.93 -9.81 16.88
C VAL A 502 0.32 -10.38 17.57
N PRO A 503 1.15 -11.23 16.94
CA PRO A 503 2.39 -11.69 17.56
C PRO A 503 3.40 -10.56 17.75
N PHE A 504 3.44 -9.57 16.84
CA PHE A 504 4.29 -8.39 17.02
C PHE A 504 3.93 -7.60 18.29
N ALA A 505 2.64 -7.38 18.55
CA ALA A 505 2.15 -6.59 19.66
C ALA A 505 2.38 -7.32 20.98
N PHE A 506 2.06 -8.61 21.06
CA PHE A 506 2.40 -9.44 22.23
C PHE A 506 3.91 -9.42 22.50
N SER A 507 4.76 -9.57 21.48
CA SER A 507 6.21 -9.43 21.66
C SER A 507 6.63 -8.04 22.14
N MET A 508 6.07 -6.95 21.62
CA MET A 508 6.36 -5.61 22.14
C MET A 508 5.89 -5.43 23.60
N PHE A 509 4.79 -6.06 24.01
CA PHE A 509 4.35 -6.07 25.42
C PHE A 509 5.34 -6.86 26.31
N VAL A 510 5.80 -8.03 25.87
CA VAL A 510 6.81 -8.83 26.61
C VAL A 510 8.15 -8.09 26.71
N LEU A 511 8.62 -7.46 25.62
CA LEU A 511 9.83 -6.62 25.62
C LEU A 511 9.70 -5.42 26.57
N VAL A 512 8.55 -4.74 26.62
CA VAL A 512 8.36 -3.64 27.59
C VAL A 512 8.25 -4.17 29.02
N GLN A 513 7.61 -5.33 29.25
CA GLN A 513 7.58 -5.95 30.57
C GLN A 513 8.99 -6.36 31.04
N ALA A 514 9.88 -6.75 30.12
CA ALA A 514 11.30 -6.94 30.41
C ALA A 514 11.98 -5.64 30.88
N LEU A 515 11.68 -4.49 30.24
CA LEU A 515 12.18 -3.18 30.68
C LEU A 515 11.60 -2.76 32.04
N VAL A 516 10.41 -3.24 32.41
CA VAL A 516 9.84 -3.09 33.76
C VAL A 516 10.63 -3.94 34.77
N THR A 517 10.75 -5.27 34.56
CA THR A 517 11.40 -6.16 35.54
C THR A 517 12.92 -5.96 35.66
N LYS A 518 13.57 -5.35 34.65
CA LYS A 518 14.97 -4.91 34.71
C LYS A 518 15.16 -3.47 35.19
N GLY A 519 14.11 -2.77 35.61
CA GLY A 519 14.19 -1.45 36.25
C GLY A 519 14.46 -0.26 35.30
N TRP A 520 14.50 -0.47 33.99
CA TRP A 520 14.67 0.62 33.01
C TRP A 520 13.49 1.60 33.00
N VAL A 521 12.26 1.09 33.14
CA VAL A 521 11.05 1.94 33.19
C VAL A 521 11.07 2.90 34.40
N PRO A 522 11.39 2.47 35.64
CA PRO A 522 11.68 3.38 36.76
C PRO A 522 12.76 4.45 36.47
N VAL A 523 13.85 4.11 35.78
CA VAL A 523 14.89 5.09 35.41
C VAL A 523 14.36 6.14 34.44
N PHE A 524 13.56 5.74 33.45
CA PHE A 524 12.91 6.67 32.53
C PHE A 524 11.86 7.53 33.25
N ALA A 525 11.11 6.95 34.20
CA ALA A 525 10.12 7.68 35.01
C ALA A 525 10.77 8.72 35.92
N TYR A 526 11.93 8.43 36.53
CA TYR A 526 12.70 9.39 37.32
C TYR A 526 13.27 10.55 36.48
N GLY A 527 13.70 10.26 35.24
CA GLY A 527 14.08 11.29 34.27
C GLY A 527 12.90 12.15 33.79
N TRP A 528 11.73 11.53 33.63
CA TRP A 528 10.48 12.23 33.29
C TRP A 528 10.01 13.13 34.44
N ASP A 529 10.10 12.65 35.68
CA ASP A 529 9.78 13.39 36.89
C ASP A 529 10.56 14.72 36.98
N HIS A 530 11.88 14.64 36.82
CA HIS A 530 12.77 15.81 36.79
C HIS A 530 12.49 16.75 35.60
N TRP A 531 12.05 16.21 34.46
CA TRP A 531 11.64 17.03 33.33
C TRP A 531 10.36 17.81 33.64
N VAL A 532 9.34 17.17 34.22
CA VAL A 532 8.07 17.83 34.59
C VAL A 532 8.25 18.82 35.73
N GLU A 533 9.04 18.50 36.76
CA GLU A 533 9.39 19.45 37.85
C GLU A 533 9.99 20.75 37.28
N ARG A 534 10.90 20.64 36.32
CA ARG A 534 11.64 21.78 35.76
C ARG A 534 10.91 22.57 34.69
N THR A 535 9.90 21.98 34.04
CA THR A 535 9.26 22.59 32.86
C THR A 535 7.73 22.78 33.00
N GLY A 536 7.13 22.22 34.05
CA GLY A 536 5.69 22.34 34.34
C GLY A 536 4.79 21.77 33.24
N THR A 537 3.50 22.11 33.30
CA THR A 537 2.47 21.61 32.36
C THR A 537 2.83 21.81 30.88
N VAL A 538 3.42 22.95 30.53
CA VAL A 538 3.76 23.27 29.12
C VAL A 538 4.87 22.35 28.60
N GLY A 539 5.92 22.11 29.40
CA GLY A 539 6.98 21.19 29.02
C GLY A 539 6.62 19.72 29.20
N ALA A 540 5.67 19.38 30.09
CA ALA A 540 5.06 18.05 30.14
C ALA A 540 4.32 17.74 28.83
N ILE A 541 3.47 18.66 28.35
CA ILE A 541 2.79 18.53 27.06
C ILE A 541 3.81 18.50 25.91
N GLY A 542 4.65 19.53 25.76
CA GLY A 542 5.58 19.63 24.63
C GLY A 542 6.62 18.50 24.60
N GLY A 543 7.15 18.13 25.77
CA GLY A 543 8.13 17.05 25.94
C GLY A 543 7.54 15.68 25.66
N MET A 544 6.35 15.36 26.18
CA MET A 544 5.73 14.04 25.95
C MET A 544 5.30 13.88 24.48
N GLY A 545 4.76 14.94 23.87
CA GLY A 545 4.39 14.92 22.45
C GLY A 545 5.61 14.72 21.55
N PHE A 546 6.70 15.45 21.80
CA PHE A 546 7.98 15.28 21.09
C PHE A 546 8.57 13.88 21.29
N LEU A 547 8.67 13.42 22.54
CA LEU A 547 9.22 12.11 22.90
C LEU A 547 8.44 10.98 22.22
N SER A 548 7.11 11.03 22.27
CA SER A 548 6.21 10.08 21.60
C SER A 548 6.41 10.08 20.09
N CYS A 549 6.39 11.26 19.46
CA CYS A 549 6.55 11.39 18.01
C CYS A 549 7.90 10.87 17.51
N ILE A 550 8.99 11.11 18.26
CA ILE A 550 10.33 10.62 17.91
C ILE A 550 10.43 9.10 18.14
N LEU A 551 10.04 8.60 19.33
CA LEU A 551 10.15 7.19 19.69
C LEU A 551 9.39 6.26 18.75
N CYS A 552 8.29 6.72 18.12
CA CYS A 552 7.58 5.94 17.09
C CYS A 552 8.52 5.36 16.02
N ASN A 553 9.59 6.08 15.66
CA ASN A 553 10.55 5.68 14.62
C ASN A 553 11.55 4.60 15.08
N PHE A 554 11.66 4.34 16.38
CA PHE A 554 12.74 3.53 16.98
C PHE A 554 12.24 2.42 17.93
N ALA A 555 11.22 2.69 18.75
CA ALA A 555 10.64 1.74 19.71
C ALA A 555 9.66 0.76 19.05
N GLY A 556 10.11 0.12 17.96
CA GLY A 556 9.28 -0.69 17.07
C GLY A 556 8.39 0.17 16.18
N THR A 557 7.28 0.64 16.75
CA THR A 557 6.20 1.44 16.11
C THR A 557 5.59 2.40 17.13
N ASN A 558 4.62 3.20 16.70
CA ASN A 558 3.66 3.87 17.57
C ASN A 558 3.04 2.96 18.64
N ILE A 559 2.76 1.69 18.35
CA ILE A 559 2.25 0.72 19.34
C ILE A 559 3.29 0.44 20.43
N GLY A 560 4.51 0.02 20.05
CA GLY A 560 5.59 -0.22 21.01
C GLY A 560 5.95 1.02 21.85
N THR A 561 5.91 2.19 21.23
CA THR A 561 6.09 3.50 21.87
C THR A 561 5.00 3.77 22.91
N THR A 562 3.74 3.53 22.55
CA THR A 562 2.60 3.74 23.46
C THR A 562 2.72 2.84 24.69
N ILE A 563 3.03 1.55 24.48
CA ILE A 563 3.18 0.58 25.57
C ILE A 563 4.30 1.01 26.53
N LEU A 564 5.46 1.39 25.99
CA LEU A 564 6.61 1.86 26.79
C LEU A 564 6.27 3.13 27.58
N LEU A 565 5.72 4.16 26.92
CA LEU A 565 5.44 5.44 27.57
C LEU A 565 4.27 5.35 28.56
N CYS A 566 3.27 4.50 28.32
CA CYS A 566 2.23 4.19 29.31
C CYS A 566 2.85 3.60 30.58
N ARG A 567 3.79 2.64 30.46
CA ARG A 567 4.50 2.09 31.64
C ARG A 567 5.38 3.13 32.34
N VAL A 568 6.00 4.07 31.61
CA VAL A 568 6.79 5.17 32.18
C VAL A 568 5.90 6.15 32.97
N VAL A 569 4.72 6.51 32.45
CA VAL A 569 3.77 7.38 33.15
C VAL A 569 3.14 6.66 34.35
N GLN A 570 2.80 5.37 34.25
CA GLN A 570 2.38 4.56 35.40
C GLN A 570 3.46 4.52 36.50
N ALA A 571 4.73 4.32 36.12
CA ALA A 571 5.86 4.34 37.07
C ALA A 571 6.12 5.74 37.67
N TRP A 572 5.78 6.83 36.96
CA TRP A 572 5.85 8.20 37.46
C TRP A 572 4.75 8.49 38.49
N GLN A 573 3.51 8.02 38.27
CA GLN A 573 2.45 8.04 39.28
C GLN A 573 2.91 7.30 40.56
N ASP A 574 3.51 6.13 40.39
CA ASP A 574 4.08 5.31 41.47
C ASP A 574 5.14 6.03 42.32
N ILE A 575 6.03 6.81 41.69
CA ILE A 575 7.05 7.63 42.37
C ILE A 575 6.37 8.71 43.22
N HIS A 576 5.43 9.46 42.63
CA HIS A 576 4.68 10.50 43.31
C HIS A 576 3.87 9.97 44.50
N HIS A 577 3.17 8.85 44.32
CA HIS A 577 2.35 8.23 45.36
C HIS A 577 3.19 7.73 46.55
N LYS A 578 4.39 7.21 46.30
CA LYS A 578 5.36 6.79 47.35
C LYS A 578 6.00 7.99 48.07
N ASN A 579 6.22 9.09 47.36
CA ASN A 579 6.82 10.32 47.92
C ASN A 579 5.80 11.24 48.60
N GLY A 580 4.49 10.99 48.47
CA GLY A 580 3.41 11.84 48.99
C GLY A 580 3.23 13.18 48.25
N LEU A 581 3.98 13.39 47.16
CA LEU A 581 3.94 14.59 46.33
C LEU A 581 2.84 14.41 45.26
N PRO A 582 1.80 15.25 45.18
CA PRO A 582 0.77 15.08 44.15
C PRO A 582 1.22 15.57 42.77
N ILE A 583 0.82 14.85 41.72
CA ILE A 583 0.82 15.37 40.35
C ILE A 583 -0.43 16.24 40.17
N SER A 584 -0.32 17.41 39.54
CA SER A 584 -1.49 18.23 39.24
C SER A 584 -2.28 17.67 38.05
N ASP A 585 -3.61 17.83 38.08
CA ASP A 585 -4.53 17.38 37.04
C ASP A 585 -4.11 17.86 35.64
N ARG A 586 -3.75 19.14 35.52
CA ARG A 586 -3.13 19.72 34.31
C ARG A 586 -1.88 18.98 33.83
N ALA A 587 -0.93 18.70 34.71
CA ALA A 587 0.35 18.09 34.32
C ALA A 587 0.17 16.60 33.95
N PHE A 588 -0.65 15.87 34.69
CA PHE A 588 -0.95 14.47 34.40
C PHE A 588 -1.69 14.31 33.07
N TRP A 589 -2.86 14.93 32.93
CA TRP A 589 -3.68 14.76 31.73
C TRP A 589 -3.09 15.46 30.51
N GLY A 590 -2.37 16.57 30.69
CA GLY A 590 -1.56 17.16 29.62
C GLY A 590 -0.50 16.18 29.09
N THR A 591 0.16 15.41 29.98
CA THR A 591 1.07 14.33 29.57
C THR A 591 0.34 13.24 28.81
N VAL A 592 -0.77 12.73 29.35
CA VAL A 592 -1.53 11.60 28.76
C VAL A 592 -2.11 11.93 27.38
N TYR A 593 -2.77 13.08 27.20
CA TYR A 593 -3.32 13.47 25.90
C TYR A 593 -2.23 13.92 24.91
N SER A 594 -1.11 14.50 25.36
CA SER A 594 0.01 14.81 24.47
C SER A 594 0.73 13.55 23.98
N MET A 595 0.80 12.50 24.81
CA MET A 595 1.22 11.18 24.35
C MET A 595 0.26 10.66 23.27
N ALA A 596 -1.06 10.77 23.46
CA ALA A 596 -2.05 10.35 22.47
C ALA A 596 -1.87 11.08 21.12
N ILE A 597 -1.68 12.41 21.13
CA ILE A 597 -1.34 13.19 19.92
C ILE A 597 -0.03 12.67 19.32
N GLY A 598 1.03 12.57 20.12
CA GLY A 598 2.37 12.22 19.67
C GLY A 598 2.52 10.81 19.08
N VAL A 599 1.78 9.80 19.58
CA VAL A 599 1.83 8.44 19.00
C VAL A 599 0.99 8.29 17.74
N ASN A 600 -0.10 9.05 17.59
CA ASN A 600 -0.86 9.10 16.34
C ASN A 600 -0.12 9.91 15.27
N TYR A 601 0.48 11.05 15.63
CA TYR A 601 1.19 11.89 14.65
C TYR A 601 2.58 11.33 14.32
N GLY A 602 3.24 10.68 15.29
CA GLY A 602 4.46 9.91 15.07
C GLY A 602 4.28 8.79 14.04
N ALA A 603 3.07 8.21 13.92
CA ALA A 603 2.75 7.17 12.95
C ALA A 603 2.99 7.55 11.48
N PHE A 604 2.94 8.85 11.15
CA PHE A 604 3.22 9.38 9.81
C PHE A 604 4.54 10.17 9.70
N SER A 605 5.44 10.04 10.69
CA SER A 605 6.68 10.84 10.76
C SER A 605 7.78 10.38 9.78
N THR A 606 9.04 10.26 10.22
CA THR A 606 10.20 10.19 9.30
C THR A 606 10.54 8.79 8.81
N ALA A 607 10.04 7.72 9.43
CA ALA A 607 10.29 6.34 9.03
C ALA A 607 9.01 5.57 8.66
N PHE A 608 9.07 4.76 7.60
CA PHE A 608 7.99 3.83 7.23
C PHE A 608 7.62 2.84 8.34
N SER A 609 8.58 2.50 9.21
CA SER A 609 8.40 1.62 10.37
C SER A 609 7.68 2.29 11.54
N ALA A 610 7.43 3.60 11.50
CA ALA A 610 6.76 4.29 12.61
C ALA A 610 5.31 3.82 12.84
N SER A 611 4.70 3.19 11.85
CA SER A 611 3.39 2.51 11.94
C SER A 611 3.32 1.33 10.97
N LEU A 612 2.48 0.33 11.26
CA LEU A 612 2.16 -0.70 10.26
C LEU A 612 1.46 -0.09 9.03
N ALA A 613 0.66 0.96 9.25
CA ALA A 613 0.08 1.78 8.19
C ALA A 613 1.13 2.30 7.20
N GLY A 614 2.28 2.78 7.67
CA GLY A 614 3.39 3.24 6.81
C GLY A 614 4.05 2.13 5.99
N LEU A 615 4.13 0.91 6.52
CA LEU A 615 4.61 -0.26 5.77
C LEU A 615 3.60 -0.70 4.70
N LEU A 616 2.32 -0.79 5.07
CA LEU A 616 1.22 -1.15 4.17
C LEU A 616 1.08 -0.14 3.01
N TRP A 617 1.13 1.16 3.33
CA TRP A 617 1.10 2.26 2.36
C TRP A 617 2.21 2.13 1.32
N ARG A 618 3.46 1.91 1.77
CA ARG A 618 4.63 1.70 0.89
C ARG A 618 4.42 0.51 -0.05
N ASP A 619 3.89 -0.59 0.47
CA ASP A 619 3.76 -1.84 -0.29
C ASP A 619 2.60 -1.80 -1.28
N ILE A 620 1.52 -1.05 -0.99
CA ILE A 620 0.47 -0.71 -1.96
C ILE A 620 1.03 0.15 -3.11
N LEU A 621 1.83 1.17 -2.78
CA LEU A 621 2.43 2.04 -3.80
C LEU A 621 3.44 1.31 -4.69
N ALA A 622 4.27 0.42 -4.12
CA ALA A 622 5.16 -0.45 -4.88
C ALA A 622 4.40 -1.31 -5.90
N ARG A 623 3.26 -1.91 -5.51
CA ARG A 623 2.35 -2.66 -6.41
C ARG A 623 1.67 -1.79 -7.47
N LYS A 624 1.72 -0.46 -7.36
CA LYS A 624 1.28 0.49 -8.39
C LYS A 624 2.46 1.23 -9.04
N HIS A 625 3.66 0.66 -8.92
CA HIS A 625 4.94 1.11 -9.48
C HIS A 625 5.44 2.47 -8.93
N ILE A 626 4.79 3.03 -7.91
CA ILE A 626 5.15 4.30 -7.25
C ILE A 626 6.18 4.01 -6.15
N HIS A 627 7.46 4.17 -6.49
CA HIS A 627 8.57 3.82 -5.60
C HIS A 627 9.03 5.00 -4.73
N VAL A 628 8.54 5.08 -3.49
CA VAL A 628 8.92 6.13 -2.52
C VAL A 628 10.19 5.74 -1.75
N ARG A 629 11.27 6.51 -1.88
CA ARG A 629 12.52 6.28 -1.14
C ARG A 629 12.42 6.77 0.30
N ARG A 630 13.18 6.15 1.21
CA ARG A 630 13.18 6.48 2.66
C ARG A 630 13.49 7.96 2.95
N LEU A 631 14.48 8.53 2.27
CA LEU A 631 14.85 9.94 2.45
C LEU A 631 13.77 10.89 1.93
N ASP A 632 13.08 10.53 0.85
CA ASP A 632 12.05 11.39 0.25
C ASP A 632 10.75 11.34 1.07
N PHE A 633 10.42 10.17 1.65
CA PHE A 633 9.39 10.04 2.69
C PHE A 633 9.71 10.93 3.90
N ALA A 634 10.92 10.84 4.47
CA ALA A 634 11.34 11.66 5.59
C ALA A 634 11.31 13.17 5.28
N ARG A 635 11.79 13.58 4.09
CA ARG A 635 11.80 14.99 3.63
C ARG A 635 10.41 15.59 3.51
N VAL A 636 9.45 14.83 2.99
CA VAL A 636 8.06 15.31 2.83
C VAL A 636 7.32 15.30 4.17
N ASN A 637 7.48 14.26 5.00
CA ASN A 637 6.76 14.17 6.26
C ASN A 637 7.32 15.07 7.38
N LEU A 638 8.63 15.36 7.40
CA LEU A 638 9.23 16.18 8.46
C LEU A 638 8.53 17.55 8.66
N PRO A 639 8.29 18.39 7.63
CA PRO A 639 7.56 19.64 7.81
C PRO A 639 6.08 19.42 8.18
N ILE A 640 5.44 18.36 7.65
CA ILE A 640 4.03 18.02 7.92
C ILE A 640 3.85 17.64 9.39
N VAL A 641 4.69 16.74 9.93
CA VAL A 641 4.61 16.33 11.33
C VAL A 641 5.08 17.44 12.28
N ALA A 642 6.06 18.27 11.88
CA ALA A 642 6.51 19.40 12.68
C ALA A 642 5.40 20.45 12.90
N ILE A 643 4.69 20.87 11.84
CA ILE A 643 3.55 21.80 12.02
C ILE A 643 2.40 21.13 12.76
N SER A 644 2.13 19.84 12.51
CA SER A 644 1.04 19.12 13.15
C SER A 644 1.26 18.99 14.66
N MET A 645 2.46 18.60 15.08
CA MET A 645 2.85 18.54 16.50
C MET A 645 2.85 19.92 17.15
N ALA A 646 3.35 20.96 16.47
CA ALA A 646 3.36 22.32 17.01
C ALA A 646 1.94 22.84 17.27
N VAL A 647 1.02 22.66 16.31
CA VAL A 647 -0.39 23.07 16.47
C VAL A 647 -1.10 22.20 17.50
N GLY A 648 -1.00 20.88 17.42
CA GLY A 648 -1.65 19.95 18.34
C GLY A 648 -1.25 20.19 19.81
N CYS A 649 0.05 20.33 20.08
CA CYS A 649 0.54 20.64 21.43
C CYS A 649 0.14 22.05 21.89
N ALA A 650 0.19 23.07 21.01
CA ALA A 650 -0.18 24.44 21.40
C ALA A 650 -1.68 24.56 21.73
N VAL A 651 -2.55 23.89 20.95
CA VAL A 651 -3.99 23.85 21.23
C VAL A 651 -4.28 23.06 22.51
N LEU A 652 -3.62 21.91 22.71
CA LEU A 652 -3.75 21.14 23.95
C LEU A 652 -3.26 21.93 25.17
N VAL A 653 -2.17 22.72 25.08
CA VAL A 653 -1.77 23.65 26.16
C VAL A 653 -2.89 24.64 26.47
N GLY A 654 -3.48 25.28 25.45
CA GLY A 654 -4.59 26.21 25.64
C GLY A 654 -5.80 25.56 26.32
N GLU A 655 -6.20 24.37 25.86
CA GLU A 655 -7.31 23.61 26.40
C GLU A 655 -7.08 23.15 27.84
N ILE A 656 -5.93 22.54 28.14
CA ILE A 656 -5.58 22.07 29.48
C ILE A 656 -5.54 23.23 30.50
N TYR A 657 -5.11 24.43 30.09
CA TYR A 657 -5.16 25.61 30.97
C TYR A 657 -6.59 26.15 31.18
N VAL A 658 -7.51 25.95 30.23
CA VAL A 658 -8.92 26.38 30.34
C VAL A 658 -9.80 25.38 31.10
N VAL A 659 -9.64 24.08 30.82
CA VAL A 659 -10.55 23.01 31.28
C VAL A 659 -10.12 22.43 32.64
N ARG A 660 -8.83 22.41 32.96
CA ARG A 660 -8.27 21.65 34.09
C ARG A 660 -7.64 22.53 35.17
N GLY A 661 -7.51 21.98 36.37
CA GLY A 661 -7.03 22.67 37.57
C GLY A 661 -5.56 22.38 37.96
N ASN A 662 -5.09 23.06 39.00
CA ASN A 662 -3.82 22.73 39.68
C ASN A 662 -4.00 21.75 40.85
N GLU A 663 -5.22 21.26 41.08
CA GLU A 663 -5.56 20.26 42.09
C GLU A 663 -4.99 18.88 41.71
N ARG A 664 -5.09 17.89 42.59
CA ARG A 664 -4.54 16.54 42.31
C ARG A 664 -5.32 15.89 41.17
N TYR A 665 -4.64 15.11 40.32
CA TYR A 665 -5.30 14.37 39.24
C TYR A 665 -6.18 13.19 39.74
N ASP A 666 -6.00 12.81 41.01
CA ASP A 666 -6.63 11.69 41.71
C ASP A 666 -7.50 12.15 42.93
N ALA A 667 -8.02 13.38 42.87
CA ALA A 667 -8.86 14.01 43.90
C ALA A 667 -10.35 13.59 43.85
#